data_AF-A0A4P5RE68-F1
#
_entry.id   AF-A0A4P5RE68-F1
#
_cell.length_a   1.000
_cell.length_b   1.000
_cell.length_c   1.000
_cell.angle_alpha   90.00
_cell.angle_beta   90.00
_cell.angle_gamma   90.00
#
_symmetry.space_group_name_H-M   'P 1'
#
loop_
_entity.id
_entity.type
_entity.pdbx_description
1 polymer ?
#
loop_
_entity_poly.entity_id
_entity_poly.type
_entity_poly.pdbx_seq_one_letter_code
_entity_poly.pdbx_strand_id
1 'polypeptide(L)'
;MSTPHQLRRPATPEAIEHAFGLFSAKAKRNVDLAQFTTYKVGGTAALHMMVSSIDDLYLVSAVLAEVELPILVIGRGSNLLISDTGFKGLAITMNGLADYVDLPNRDEEPGVEPIALFGGSVALPVAARQSVARGLTGFEWGVGVPGSIGGAVRMNAGGHGSDMASSLTSVRMFHLRKGREAHVNAVDLGLRFRGSALDDHHVVLSATVDLEWTHSPEASEAELQEVVRWRRENQPGGQNAGSVFVNPEPGKVSAGAVIDELGMRGLRVGSAQVSEKHANFIQADVGGSAQDVVALMAEVRRRVRDERGYVLRSEIRLVGFEDETDPAIVDLINKDSDVGVSTIRLEQVFDKSTTANETTDGTIPVSVLNGEVVRIVDSDVSDEVLEELRDAFGRDATRDITSGVARDATIVPIQPAERVVIVDDDLRIVTDDDFPADTMSQSVHRAPTSTRVAILDDEILPGGGDDSAEGAVIIDGTAWSELSFGRRVINGTKRLFTMRGVNRRKQLLVVGGSFVASVVVVLIVLASPLVAVRNIDVEGAKYANATLIETVSKSLRGKSVLTVDTNAAQKLLETDPWIESVRIKTYLPSRAVIEINERTPVAWFLGVDNQGRVIDQDGRVLAVVNGRPTEYILIDGTGPNLIAGAIASESYKAAAQLAMSLPDEIRPVVKNMGVNGPNQVTMTLLTGAVVKFGEPVDLRNKLVNVVVILRRQDINQIAGIDVSSGTPVVSSP
;
A
#
# COMPACT_ATOMS: atom_id res chain seq x y z
N MET A 1 -26.13 -12.30 2.37
CA MET A 1 -26.07 -12.55 3.82
C MET A 1 -25.38 -11.37 4.46
N SER A 2 -26.01 -10.82 5.49
CA SER A 2 -25.69 -9.54 6.11
C SER A 2 -24.44 -9.60 6.97
N THR A 3 -23.49 -8.69 6.78
CA THR A 3 -22.61 -8.24 7.86
C THR A 3 -22.44 -6.72 7.86
N PRO A 4 -23.48 -5.94 8.19
CA PRO A 4 -23.32 -4.55 8.63
C PRO A 4 -23.39 -4.46 10.17
N HIS A 5 -22.41 -3.80 10.79
CA HIS A 5 -22.40 -3.31 12.17
C HIS A 5 -22.57 -4.27 13.36
N GLN A 6 -23.06 -5.50 13.23
CA GLN A 6 -23.25 -6.39 14.39
C GLN A 6 -21.94 -6.82 15.07
N LEU A 7 -20.83 -6.88 14.32
CA LEU A 7 -19.54 -7.41 14.78
C LEU A 7 -18.71 -6.49 15.68
N ARG A 8 -19.13 -5.23 15.89
CA ARG A 8 -18.49 -4.31 16.87
C ARG A 8 -19.16 -4.33 18.24
N ARG A 9 -20.24 -5.09 18.44
CA ARG A 9 -20.88 -5.15 19.76
C ARG A 9 -20.03 -5.98 20.73
N PRO A 10 -19.85 -5.54 21.98
CA PRO A 10 -19.27 -6.35 23.04
C PRO A 10 -19.88 -7.75 23.09
N ALA A 11 -19.05 -8.79 23.23
CA ALA A 11 -19.55 -10.15 23.48
C ALA A 11 -20.26 -10.21 24.84
N THR A 12 -21.34 -10.99 24.93
CA THR A 12 -22.02 -11.21 26.21
C THR A 12 -21.14 -12.07 27.14
N PRO A 13 -21.30 -11.96 28.47
CA PRO A 13 -20.59 -12.81 29.42
C PRO A 13 -20.77 -14.31 29.14
N GLU A 14 -21.96 -14.73 28.71
CA GLU A 14 -22.26 -16.13 28.37
C GLU A 14 -21.48 -16.60 27.14
N ALA A 15 -21.37 -15.76 26.11
CA ALA A 15 -20.57 -16.06 24.91
C ALA A 15 -19.07 -16.17 25.27
N ILE A 16 -18.56 -15.27 26.11
CA ILE A 16 -17.18 -15.29 26.59
C ILE A 16 -16.89 -16.59 27.35
N GLU A 17 -17.74 -16.98 28.30
CA GLU A 17 -17.55 -18.20 29.08
C GLU A 17 -17.66 -19.46 28.22
N HIS A 18 -18.59 -19.48 27.25
CA HIS A 18 -18.72 -20.61 26.33
C HIS A 18 -17.46 -20.77 25.47
N ALA A 19 -16.99 -19.69 24.84
CA ALA A 19 -15.78 -19.73 24.03
C ALA A 19 -14.54 -20.09 24.85
N PHE A 20 -14.41 -19.57 26.08
CA PHE A 20 -13.32 -19.94 26.99
C PHE A 20 -13.26 -21.45 27.24
N GLY A 21 -14.43 -22.09 27.44
CA GLY A 21 -14.53 -23.54 27.58
C GLY A 21 -14.03 -24.30 26.34
N LEU A 22 -14.36 -23.80 25.14
CA LEU A 22 -13.94 -24.43 23.88
C LEU A 22 -12.43 -24.31 23.63
N PHE A 23 -11.80 -23.19 24.02
CA PHE A 23 -10.36 -22.98 23.83
C PHE A 23 -9.46 -23.90 24.68
N SER A 24 -10.01 -24.72 25.59
CA SER A 24 -9.31 -25.85 26.22
C SER A 24 -7.87 -25.52 26.72
N ALA A 25 -7.75 -24.44 27.50
CA ALA A 25 -6.53 -23.86 28.08
C ALA A 25 -5.60 -23.05 27.14
N LYS A 26 -5.89 -22.92 25.84
CA LYS A 26 -5.12 -22.06 24.91
C LYS A 26 -5.44 -20.57 25.05
N ALA A 27 -6.62 -20.22 25.55
CA ALA A 27 -7.00 -18.84 25.84
C ALA A 27 -6.87 -18.52 27.33
N LYS A 28 -6.63 -17.24 27.64
CA LYS A 28 -6.57 -16.67 28.99
C LYS A 28 -7.66 -15.60 29.13
N ARG A 29 -8.19 -15.44 30.34
CA ARG A 29 -9.19 -14.41 30.67
C ARG A 29 -8.52 -13.16 31.25
N ASN A 30 -9.14 -12.00 31.02
CA ASN A 30 -8.78 -10.73 31.65
C ASN A 30 -7.28 -10.38 31.54
N VAL A 31 -6.70 -10.63 30.36
CA VAL A 31 -5.29 -10.33 30.11
C VAL A 31 -5.14 -8.84 29.82
N ASP A 32 -4.24 -8.18 30.53
CA ASP A 32 -3.90 -6.78 30.30
C ASP A 32 -3.38 -6.56 28.86
N LEU A 33 -4.04 -5.71 28.09
CA LEU A 33 -3.64 -5.41 26.71
C LEU A 33 -2.62 -4.28 26.61
N ALA A 34 -2.39 -3.50 27.68
CA ALA A 34 -1.41 -2.43 27.69
C ALA A 34 -0.01 -2.96 27.30
N GLN A 35 0.34 -4.16 27.76
CA GLN A 35 1.62 -4.82 27.44
C GLN A 35 1.81 -5.14 25.95
N PHE A 36 0.74 -5.17 25.15
CA PHE A 36 0.77 -5.47 23.71
C PHE A 36 0.62 -4.23 22.82
N THR A 37 0.65 -3.03 23.41
CA THR A 37 0.55 -1.76 22.67
C THR A 37 1.73 -0.85 22.98
N THR A 38 2.09 0.02 22.04
CA THR A 38 3.16 1.01 22.28
C THR A 38 2.71 2.14 23.20
N TYR A 39 1.40 2.40 23.27
CA TYR A 39 0.81 3.32 24.23
C TYR A 39 0.94 2.85 25.68
N LYS A 40 1.00 1.53 25.93
CA LYS A 40 1.10 0.95 27.28
C LYS A 40 0.03 1.45 28.28
N VAL A 41 -1.11 1.85 27.76
CA VAL A 41 -2.33 2.19 28.51
C VAL A 41 -3.51 1.41 27.93
N GLY A 42 -4.60 1.36 28.69
CA GLY A 42 -5.81 0.60 28.33
C GLY A 42 -6.05 -0.61 29.23
N GLY A 43 -7.23 -1.20 29.05
CA GLY A 43 -7.75 -2.26 29.90
C GLY A 43 -7.43 -3.68 29.40
N THR A 44 -8.16 -4.65 29.94
CA THR A 44 -7.95 -6.07 29.67
C THR A 44 -8.77 -6.59 28.49
N ALA A 45 -8.30 -7.64 27.82
CA ALA A 45 -9.13 -8.44 26.94
C ALA A 45 -9.98 -9.41 27.75
N ALA A 46 -11.26 -9.57 27.39
CA ALA A 46 -12.11 -10.63 27.95
C ALA A 46 -11.48 -12.01 27.71
N LEU A 47 -11.05 -12.28 26.47
CA LEU A 47 -10.25 -13.43 26.10
C LEU A 47 -9.00 -13.00 25.35
N HIS A 48 -7.88 -13.63 25.65
CA HIS A 48 -6.62 -13.47 24.92
C HIS A 48 -6.08 -14.84 24.53
N MET A 49 -5.66 -14.99 23.28
CA MET A 49 -4.99 -16.19 22.80
C MET A 49 -3.67 -15.79 22.13
N MET A 50 -2.60 -16.45 22.58
CA MET A 50 -1.30 -16.36 21.94
C MET A 50 -1.19 -17.50 20.93
N VAL A 51 -1.14 -17.16 19.65
CA VAL A 51 -1.10 -18.10 18.53
C VAL A 51 0.35 -18.39 18.17
N SER A 52 0.72 -19.67 18.14
CA SER A 52 2.08 -20.10 17.80
C SER A 52 2.14 -21.06 16.62
N SER A 53 0.99 -21.44 16.08
CA SER A 53 0.88 -22.38 14.97
C SER A 53 -0.33 -22.06 14.09
N ILE A 54 -0.35 -22.61 12.88
CA ILE A 54 -1.52 -22.55 12.00
C ILE A 54 -2.71 -23.32 12.63
N ASP A 55 -2.46 -24.42 13.34
CA ASP A 55 -3.50 -25.19 14.04
C ASP A 55 -4.23 -24.35 15.09
N ASP A 56 -3.51 -23.44 15.76
CA ASP A 56 -4.12 -22.48 16.69
C ASP A 56 -5.10 -21.53 15.96
N LEU A 57 -4.81 -21.12 14.73
CA LEU A 57 -5.75 -20.31 13.91
C LEU A 57 -6.97 -21.11 13.47
N TYR A 58 -6.79 -22.39 13.13
CA TYR A 58 -7.91 -23.30 12.87
C TYR A 58 -8.77 -23.52 14.12
N LEU A 59 -8.17 -23.64 15.30
CA LEU A 59 -8.88 -23.70 16.57
C LEU A 59 -9.71 -22.43 16.80
N VAL A 60 -9.13 -21.25 16.58
CA VAL A 60 -9.87 -19.98 16.64
C VAL A 60 -11.06 -20.01 15.67
N SER A 61 -10.86 -20.49 14.44
CA SER A 61 -11.96 -20.60 13.49
C SER A 61 -13.06 -21.57 13.91
N ALA A 62 -12.71 -22.70 14.50
CA ALA A 62 -13.68 -23.67 15.00
C ALA A 62 -14.53 -23.05 16.12
N VAL A 63 -13.90 -22.34 17.06
CA VAL A 63 -14.61 -21.66 18.15
C VAL A 63 -15.50 -20.53 17.61
N LEU A 64 -15.02 -19.74 16.65
CA LEU A 64 -15.80 -18.64 16.04
C LEU A 64 -17.00 -19.12 15.22
N ALA A 65 -17.00 -20.38 14.77
CA ALA A 65 -18.14 -20.99 14.11
C ALA A 65 -19.25 -21.37 15.10
N GLU A 66 -18.90 -21.63 16.36
CA GLU A 66 -19.85 -21.96 17.43
C GLU A 66 -20.29 -20.73 18.23
N VAL A 67 -19.38 -19.77 18.42
CA VAL A 67 -19.59 -18.60 19.27
C VAL A 67 -19.20 -17.33 18.52
N GLU A 68 -20.18 -16.44 18.35
CA GLU A 68 -19.93 -15.14 17.75
C GLU A 68 -19.16 -14.24 18.74
N LEU A 69 -17.90 -13.98 18.43
CA LEU A 69 -17.05 -13.06 19.18
C LEU A 69 -16.51 -11.93 18.28
N PRO A 70 -16.41 -10.69 18.81
CA PRO A 70 -15.50 -9.68 18.28
C PRO A 70 -14.06 -10.17 18.38
N ILE A 71 -13.26 -9.88 17.36
CA ILE A 71 -11.87 -10.32 17.27
C ILE A 71 -10.98 -9.09 17.16
N LEU A 72 -9.82 -9.14 17.79
CA LEU A 72 -8.78 -8.15 17.62
C LEU A 72 -7.44 -8.83 17.41
N VAL A 73 -6.88 -8.73 16.20
CA VAL A 73 -5.52 -9.20 15.91
C VAL A 73 -4.55 -8.06 16.21
N ILE A 74 -3.61 -8.31 17.12
CA ILE A 74 -2.60 -7.35 17.55
C ILE A 74 -1.24 -7.83 17.03
N GLY A 75 -0.63 -7.00 16.17
CA GLY A 75 0.78 -7.14 15.81
C GLY A 75 1.66 -6.53 16.90
N ARG A 76 2.41 -5.48 16.57
CA ARG A 76 3.20 -4.71 17.56
C ARG A 76 2.41 -3.65 18.34
N GLY A 77 1.10 -3.53 18.07
CA GLY A 77 0.21 -2.58 18.73
C GLY A 77 0.61 -1.10 18.62
N SER A 78 1.33 -0.74 17.55
CA SER A 78 1.87 0.61 17.34
C SER A 78 0.92 1.62 16.72
N ASN A 79 -0.33 1.22 16.47
CA ASN A 79 -1.42 2.06 15.92
C ASN A 79 -2.76 1.76 16.62
N LEU A 80 -2.72 1.32 17.88
CA LEU A 80 -3.89 0.95 18.68
C LEU A 80 -3.97 1.79 19.94
N LEU A 81 -5.17 2.25 20.27
CA LEU A 81 -5.52 2.76 21.60
C LEU A 81 -6.70 1.95 22.12
N ILE A 82 -6.49 1.30 23.26
CA ILE A 82 -7.46 0.37 23.87
C ILE A 82 -8.07 1.07 25.07
N SER A 83 -9.40 1.09 25.14
CA SER A 83 -10.15 1.68 26.26
C SER A 83 -9.73 1.09 27.60
N ASP A 84 -9.80 1.90 28.66
CA ASP A 84 -9.54 1.45 30.03
C ASP A 84 -10.55 0.39 30.50
N THR A 85 -11.74 0.34 29.89
CA THR A 85 -12.73 -0.73 30.12
C THR A 85 -12.36 -2.06 29.45
N GLY A 86 -11.36 -2.02 28.57
CA GLY A 86 -10.78 -3.16 27.87
C GLY A 86 -11.52 -3.55 26.59
N PHE A 87 -11.20 -4.73 26.07
CA PHE A 87 -11.82 -5.27 24.85
C PHE A 87 -12.68 -6.49 25.19
N LYS A 88 -14.00 -6.40 24.95
CA LYS A 88 -14.97 -7.46 25.24
C LYS A 88 -15.08 -8.46 24.07
N GLY A 89 -13.97 -9.11 23.75
CA GLY A 89 -13.87 -10.10 22.68
C GLY A 89 -12.62 -10.96 22.82
N LEU A 90 -12.21 -11.58 21.72
CA LEU A 90 -10.99 -12.36 21.61
C LEU A 90 -9.84 -11.51 21.02
N ALA A 91 -8.88 -11.16 21.85
CA ALA A 91 -7.61 -10.58 21.41
C ALA A 91 -6.63 -11.69 21.01
N ILE A 92 -5.99 -11.55 19.87
CA ILE A 92 -5.05 -12.52 19.29
C ILE A 92 -3.71 -11.85 19.12
N THR A 93 -2.67 -12.43 19.68
CA THR A 93 -1.27 -12.02 19.47
C THR A 93 -0.48 -13.19 18.90
N MET A 94 0.50 -12.91 18.04
CA MET A 94 1.35 -13.94 17.47
C MET A 94 2.59 -14.18 18.35
N ASN A 95 3.02 -15.43 18.44
CA ASN A 95 4.28 -15.81 19.08
C ASN A 95 4.99 -16.88 18.24
N GLY A 96 6.04 -16.49 17.53
CA GLY A 96 6.84 -17.38 16.66
C GLY A 96 6.15 -17.84 15.38
N LEU A 97 4.82 -17.66 15.26
CA LEU A 97 4.12 -17.86 13.98
C LEU A 97 4.42 -16.68 13.06
N ALA A 98 4.67 -16.97 11.78
CA ALA A 98 4.88 -15.94 10.76
C ALA A 98 6.03 -14.99 11.08
N ASP A 99 7.06 -15.48 11.78
CA ASP A 99 8.24 -14.74 12.17
C ASP A 99 9.48 -15.32 11.47
N TYR A 100 9.55 -15.09 10.16
CA TYR A 100 10.62 -15.57 9.30
C TYR A 100 10.90 -14.57 8.19
N VAL A 101 12.14 -14.57 7.72
CA VAL A 101 12.59 -13.73 6.61
C VAL A 101 13.31 -14.61 5.62
N ASP A 102 12.84 -14.59 4.38
CA ASP A 102 13.44 -15.30 3.26
C ASP A 102 13.81 -14.26 2.19
N LEU A 103 15.12 -14.15 1.93
CA LEU A 103 15.70 -13.12 1.09
C LEU A 103 16.54 -13.76 -0.01
N PRO A 104 16.46 -13.26 -1.24
CA PRO A 104 17.23 -13.79 -2.35
C PRO A 104 18.72 -13.55 -2.10
N ASN A 105 19.55 -14.49 -2.55
CA ASN A 105 21.00 -14.41 -2.41
C ASN A 105 21.69 -14.43 -3.77
N ARG A 106 22.07 -13.24 -4.24
CA ARG A 106 22.71 -13.08 -5.55
C ARG A 106 24.11 -13.71 -5.62
N ASP A 107 24.79 -13.88 -4.48
CA ASP A 107 26.12 -14.49 -4.43
C ASP A 107 26.05 -16.02 -4.59
N GLU A 108 24.97 -16.64 -4.11
CA GLU A 108 24.71 -18.08 -4.26
C GLU A 108 24.06 -18.41 -5.61
N GLU A 109 23.09 -17.58 -6.03
CA GLU A 109 22.34 -17.78 -7.28
C GLU A 109 22.42 -16.54 -8.19
N PRO A 110 23.42 -16.46 -9.08
CA PRO A 110 23.55 -15.34 -10.01
C PRO A 110 22.34 -15.22 -10.93
N GLY A 111 21.63 -14.10 -10.85
CA GLY A 111 20.44 -13.82 -11.68
C GLY A 111 19.11 -14.08 -10.98
N VAL A 112 19.11 -14.48 -9.71
CA VAL A 112 17.91 -14.55 -8.88
C VAL A 112 17.22 -13.18 -8.81
N GLU A 113 15.90 -13.19 -8.90
CA GLU A 113 15.07 -11.98 -8.82
C GLU A 113 15.11 -11.41 -7.38
N PRO A 114 15.09 -10.08 -7.22
CA PRO A 114 15.14 -9.40 -5.92
C PRO A 114 13.82 -9.48 -5.12
N ILE A 115 13.16 -10.64 -5.11
CA ILE A 115 11.87 -10.86 -4.44
C ILE A 115 12.12 -11.32 -3.01
N ALA A 116 11.68 -10.52 -2.04
CA ALA A 116 11.75 -10.81 -0.62
C ALA A 116 10.42 -11.40 -0.10
N LEU A 117 10.50 -12.35 0.83
CA LEU A 117 9.35 -12.90 1.54
C LEU A 117 9.50 -12.67 3.03
N PHE A 118 8.58 -11.92 3.62
CA PHE A 118 8.55 -11.66 5.06
C PHE A 118 7.33 -12.28 5.71
N GLY A 119 7.52 -12.93 6.85
CA GLY A 119 6.43 -13.34 7.71
C GLY A 119 5.66 -12.14 8.29
N GLY A 120 4.35 -12.27 8.46
CA GLY A 120 3.48 -11.19 8.92
C GLY A 120 3.77 -10.66 10.34
N SER A 121 4.47 -11.43 11.17
CA SER A 121 4.88 -11.04 12.53
C SER A 121 6.21 -10.30 12.57
N VAL A 122 7.00 -10.37 11.50
CA VAL A 122 8.32 -9.71 11.41
C VAL A 122 8.17 -8.20 11.60
N ALA A 123 9.05 -7.60 12.41
CA ALA A 123 9.09 -6.16 12.61
C ALA A 123 9.61 -5.46 11.33
N LEU A 124 8.93 -4.39 10.89
CA LEU A 124 9.33 -3.61 9.72
C LEU A 124 10.80 -3.15 9.76
N PRO A 125 11.33 -2.69 10.92
CA PRO A 125 12.72 -2.28 10.99
C PRO A 125 13.72 -3.42 10.82
N VAL A 126 13.35 -4.64 11.22
CA VAL A 126 14.17 -5.83 11.00
C VAL A 126 14.15 -6.20 9.51
N ALA A 127 12.97 -6.23 8.89
CA ALA A 127 12.83 -6.50 7.46
C ALA A 127 13.62 -5.50 6.60
N ALA A 128 13.55 -4.19 6.91
CA ALA A 128 14.31 -3.15 6.22
C ALA A 128 15.83 -3.35 6.33
N ARG A 129 16.34 -3.57 7.54
CA ARG A 129 17.79 -3.80 7.76
C ARG A 129 18.28 -5.07 7.09
N GLN A 130 17.53 -6.16 7.19
CA GLN A 130 17.92 -7.42 6.56
C GLN A 130 17.89 -7.31 5.02
N SER A 131 16.94 -6.55 4.46
CA SER A 131 16.90 -6.27 3.02
C SER A 131 18.17 -5.54 2.56
N VAL A 132 18.52 -4.45 3.23
CA VAL A 132 19.72 -3.65 2.89
C VAL A 132 21.00 -4.47 3.09
N ALA A 133 21.09 -5.25 4.18
CA ALA A 133 22.23 -6.14 4.43
C ALA A 133 22.40 -7.23 3.35
N ARG A 134 21.31 -7.63 2.68
CA ARG A 134 21.34 -8.55 1.53
C ARG A 134 21.57 -7.84 0.19
N GLY A 135 21.81 -6.53 0.19
CA GLY A 135 22.03 -5.76 -1.03
C GLY A 135 20.75 -5.45 -1.81
N LEU A 136 19.59 -5.41 -1.12
CA LEU A 136 18.32 -4.98 -1.68
C LEU A 136 18.03 -3.52 -1.32
N THR A 137 17.30 -2.82 -2.19
CA THR A 137 16.87 -1.43 -2.02
C THR A 137 15.39 -1.27 -2.36
N GLY A 138 14.74 -0.23 -1.84
CA GLY A 138 13.30 0.04 -1.95
C GLY A 138 12.49 -0.23 -0.67
N PHE A 139 13.13 -0.64 0.42
CA PHE A 139 12.49 -0.98 1.70
C PHE A 139 13.09 -0.24 2.92
N GLU A 140 14.03 0.68 2.69
CA GLU A 140 14.75 1.47 3.69
C GLU A 140 13.79 2.23 4.60
N TRP A 141 12.74 2.81 4.02
CA TRP A 141 11.68 3.53 4.73
C TRP A 141 11.05 2.73 5.88
N GLY A 142 11.03 1.39 5.79
CA GLY A 142 10.46 0.50 6.78
C GLY A 142 11.19 0.59 8.13
N VAL A 143 12.46 0.99 8.16
CA VAL A 143 13.22 1.18 9.41
C VAL A 143 12.60 2.24 10.32
N GLY A 144 11.87 3.19 9.74
CA GLY A 144 11.17 4.27 10.43
C GLY A 144 9.76 3.91 10.93
N VAL A 145 9.31 2.65 10.88
CA VAL A 145 7.93 2.28 11.24
C VAL A 145 7.91 1.22 12.36
N PRO A 146 7.26 1.46 13.53
CA PRO A 146 7.30 0.53 14.68
C PRO A 146 6.48 -0.77 14.54
N GLY A 147 5.93 -1.02 13.35
CA GLY A 147 4.91 -2.04 13.12
C GLY A 147 5.48 -3.41 12.72
N SER A 148 4.60 -4.41 12.62
CA SER A 148 4.91 -5.67 11.93
C SER A 148 4.50 -5.62 10.46
N ILE A 149 5.03 -6.53 9.64
CA ILE A 149 4.69 -6.66 8.22
C ILE A 149 3.17 -6.79 8.02
N GLY A 150 2.50 -7.63 8.80
CA GLY A 150 1.04 -7.78 8.75
C GLY A 150 0.28 -6.51 9.13
N GLY A 151 0.78 -5.78 10.14
CA GLY A 151 0.24 -4.46 10.48
C GLY A 151 0.45 -3.43 9.37
N ALA A 152 1.60 -3.48 8.69
CA ALA A 152 1.92 -2.59 7.59
C ALA A 152 1.09 -2.88 6.34
N VAL A 153 0.84 -4.15 6.00
CA VAL A 153 -0.13 -4.51 4.95
C VAL A 153 -1.52 -3.99 5.30
N ARG A 154 -1.98 -4.20 6.54
CA ARG A 154 -3.31 -3.73 6.98
C ARG A 154 -3.46 -2.22 6.83
N MET A 155 -2.43 -1.47 7.22
CA MET A 155 -2.47 -0.01 7.21
C MET A 155 -1.98 0.61 5.91
N ASN A 156 -1.51 -0.17 4.93
CA ASN A 156 -0.64 0.33 3.87
C ASN A 156 0.39 1.33 4.45
N ALA A 157 1.16 0.86 5.43
CA ALA A 157 2.10 1.72 6.15
C ALA A 157 3.11 2.31 5.17
N GLY A 158 3.55 3.53 5.47
CA GLY A 158 4.50 4.24 4.63
C GLY A 158 5.15 5.40 5.38
N GLY A 159 6.32 5.80 4.92
CA GLY A 159 7.14 6.86 5.48
C GLY A 159 8.27 7.19 4.50
N HIS A 160 8.92 8.34 4.69
CA HIS A 160 10.12 8.71 3.92
C HIS A 160 10.01 8.51 2.40
N GLY A 161 8.89 8.97 1.81
CA GLY A 161 8.68 8.92 0.36
C GLY A 161 8.21 7.59 -0.24
N SER A 162 7.97 6.54 0.56
CA SER A 162 7.51 5.24 0.08
C SER A 162 6.43 4.61 0.99
N ASP A 163 5.80 3.53 0.55
CA ASP A 163 4.78 2.78 1.27
C ASP A 163 4.76 1.28 0.90
N MET A 164 4.00 0.49 1.65
CA MET A 164 3.89 -0.96 1.41
C MET A 164 3.34 -1.27 0.01
N ALA A 165 2.38 -0.49 -0.49
CA ALA A 165 1.83 -0.66 -1.83
C ALA A 165 2.85 -0.46 -2.96
N SER A 166 3.96 0.22 -2.69
CA SER A 166 5.00 0.48 -3.68
C SER A 166 5.84 -0.75 -4.02
N SER A 167 5.88 -1.75 -3.15
CA SER A 167 6.70 -2.96 -3.32
C SER A 167 5.95 -4.27 -3.07
N LEU A 168 4.78 -4.25 -2.43
CA LEU A 168 4.01 -5.47 -2.15
C LEU A 168 3.42 -6.08 -3.44
N THR A 169 3.70 -7.35 -3.69
CA THR A 169 3.13 -8.10 -4.83
C THR A 169 1.93 -8.94 -4.40
N SER A 170 2.03 -9.61 -3.26
CA SER A 170 0.99 -10.51 -2.74
C SER A 170 1.22 -10.85 -1.27
N VAL A 171 0.21 -11.48 -0.66
CA VAL A 171 0.25 -11.93 0.73
C VAL A 171 -0.37 -13.31 0.87
N ARG A 172 0.15 -14.12 1.79
CA ARG A 172 -0.57 -15.28 2.31
C ARG A 172 -1.36 -14.85 3.54
N MET A 173 -2.65 -15.15 3.57
CA MET A 173 -3.54 -14.72 4.64
C MET A 173 -4.40 -15.86 5.17
N PHE A 174 -4.76 -15.81 6.45
CA PHE A 174 -5.73 -16.69 7.08
C PHE A 174 -7.02 -15.93 7.41
N HIS A 175 -8.17 -16.52 7.07
CA HIS A 175 -9.50 -15.98 7.35
C HIS A 175 -10.11 -16.66 8.58
N LEU A 176 -10.05 -16.00 9.73
CA LEU A 176 -10.42 -16.55 11.04
C LEU A 176 -11.87 -17.05 11.12
N ARG A 177 -12.83 -16.44 10.42
CA ARG A 177 -14.23 -16.93 10.45
C ARG A 177 -14.53 -18.08 9.50
N LYS A 178 -13.69 -18.28 8.49
CA LYS A 178 -13.90 -19.28 7.43
C LYS A 178 -12.92 -20.44 7.54
N GLY A 179 -11.92 -20.32 8.41
CA GLY A 179 -10.94 -21.37 8.70
C GLY A 179 -10.14 -21.77 7.48
N ARG A 180 -9.62 -20.79 6.74
CA ARG A 180 -8.91 -21.08 5.49
C ARG A 180 -7.81 -20.07 5.20
N GLU A 181 -6.81 -20.55 4.50
CA GLU A 181 -5.75 -19.74 3.91
C GLU A 181 -6.08 -19.34 2.48
N ALA A 182 -5.57 -18.20 2.05
CA ALA A 182 -5.56 -17.80 0.66
C ALA A 182 -4.29 -17.02 0.32
N HIS A 183 -3.82 -17.20 -0.91
CA HIS A 183 -2.89 -16.28 -1.53
C HIS A 183 -3.68 -15.14 -2.16
N VAL A 184 -3.34 -13.91 -1.82
CA VAL A 184 -4.08 -12.71 -2.26
C VAL A 184 -3.10 -11.76 -2.91
N ASN A 185 -3.36 -11.42 -4.18
CA ASN A 185 -2.55 -10.44 -4.89
C ASN A 185 -2.77 -9.03 -4.33
N ALA A 186 -1.77 -8.16 -4.42
CA ALA A 186 -1.84 -6.80 -3.89
C ALA A 186 -3.04 -5.99 -4.44
N VAL A 187 -3.42 -6.24 -5.70
CA VAL A 187 -4.58 -5.60 -6.35
C VAL A 187 -5.92 -5.92 -5.67
N ASP A 188 -6.02 -7.06 -5.00
CA ASP A 188 -7.23 -7.53 -4.31
C ASP A 188 -7.26 -7.12 -2.83
N LEU A 189 -6.14 -6.59 -2.29
CA LEU A 189 -6.05 -6.12 -0.90
C LEU A 189 -6.69 -4.75 -0.69
N GLY A 190 -7.09 -4.05 -1.75
CA GLY A 190 -7.72 -2.73 -1.64
C GLY A 190 -6.86 -1.71 -0.92
N LEU A 191 -5.53 -1.76 -1.12
CA LEU A 191 -4.57 -0.82 -0.55
C LEU A 191 -4.92 0.60 -0.98
N ARG A 192 -4.95 1.51 -0.01
CA ARG A 192 -5.21 2.94 -0.17
C ARG A 192 -4.34 3.70 0.81
N PHE A 193 -4.34 5.03 0.72
CA PHE A 193 -3.62 5.85 1.70
C PHE A 193 -4.08 5.50 3.12
N ARG A 194 -3.14 5.02 3.94
CA ARG A 194 -3.35 4.61 5.35
C ARG A 194 -4.46 3.57 5.56
N GLY A 195 -4.66 2.65 4.61
CA GLY A 195 -5.59 1.53 4.82
C GLY A 195 -5.59 0.45 3.75
N SER A 196 -6.34 -0.61 4.02
CA SER A 196 -6.57 -1.75 3.12
C SER A 196 -8.01 -2.26 3.27
N ALA A 197 -8.39 -3.26 2.48
CA ALA A 197 -9.68 -3.95 2.59
C ALA A 197 -9.71 -4.99 3.72
N LEU A 198 -8.59 -5.17 4.45
CA LEU A 198 -8.49 -6.14 5.54
C LEU A 198 -9.41 -5.77 6.69
N ASP A 199 -9.99 -6.80 7.29
CA ASP A 199 -10.92 -6.73 8.41
C ASP A 199 -10.35 -7.50 9.62
N ASP A 200 -11.03 -7.51 10.75
CA ASP A 200 -10.55 -8.09 12.01
C ASP A 200 -10.39 -9.60 12.00
N HIS A 201 -11.09 -10.29 11.10
CA HIS A 201 -10.93 -11.73 10.88
C HIS A 201 -9.80 -12.07 9.90
N HIS A 202 -9.11 -11.09 9.33
CA HIS A 202 -8.03 -11.30 8.39
C HIS A 202 -6.66 -11.24 9.08
N VAL A 203 -5.91 -12.33 9.00
CA VAL A 203 -4.55 -12.44 9.52
C VAL A 203 -3.57 -12.55 8.36
N VAL A 204 -2.59 -11.64 8.27
CA VAL A 204 -1.49 -11.74 7.30
C VAL A 204 -0.43 -12.69 7.85
N LEU A 205 -0.17 -13.79 7.14
CA LEU A 205 0.84 -14.78 7.48
C LEU A 205 2.19 -14.49 6.83
N SER A 206 2.17 -13.96 5.60
CA SER A 206 3.38 -13.48 4.93
C SER A 206 3.07 -12.48 3.84
N ALA A 207 4.08 -11.71 3.46
CA ALA A 207 4.05 -10.72 2.39
C ALA A 207 5.23 -10.96 1.45
N THR A 208 4.93 -11.05 0.16
CA THR A 208 5.90 -11.08 -0.92
C THR A 208 6.09 -9.66 -1.43
N VAL A 209 7.35 -9.23 -1.50
CA VAL A 209 7.75 -7.86 -1.78
C VAL A 209 8.78 -7.87 -2.91
N ASP A 210 8.50 -7.12 -3.97
CA ASP A 210 9.40 -6.90 -5.10
C ASP A 210 10.28 -5.68 -4.81
N LEU A 211 11.59 -5.91 -4.73
CA LEU A 211 12.62 -4.90 -4.42
C LEU A 211 13.58 -4.75 -5.60
N GLU A 212 14.64 -3.97 -5.43
CA GLU A 212 15.70 -3.85 -6.44
C GLU A 212 17.05 -4.28 -5.88
N TRP A 213 17.92 -4.83 -6.74
CA TRP A 213 19.32 -5.04 -6.37
C TRP A 213 20.03 -3.70 -6.29
N THR A 214 20.64 -3.39 -5.14
CA THR A 214 21.38 -2.15 -4.98
C THR A 214 22.57 -2.06 -5.94
N HIS A 215 22.78 -0.88 -6.51
CA HIS A 215 23.99 -0.55 -7.27
C HIS A 215 25.08 0.06 -6.39
N SER A 216 24.74 0.41 -5.15
CA SER A 216 25.62 1.09 -4.20
C SER A 216 25.18 0.72 -2.78
N PRO A 217 25.68 -0.37 -2.20
CA PRO A 217 25.33 -0.80 -0.84
C PRO A 217 25.51 0.32 0.20
N GLU A 218 26.54 1.14 0.04
CA GLU A 218 26.81 2.27 0.93
C GLU A 218 25.73 3.36 0.86
N ALA A 219 25.04 3.50 -0.28
CA ALA A 219 23.96 4.46 -0.45
C ALA A 219 22.68 3.97 0.24
N SER A 220 22.32 2.69 0.05
CA SER A 220 21.18 2.07 0.74
C SER A 220 21.36 2.09 2.26
N GLU A 221 22.57 1.80 2.76
CA GLU A 221 22.87 1.92 4.19
C GLU A 221 22.79 3.38 4.66
N ALA A 222 23.34 4.33 3.89
CA ALA A 222 23.25 5.74 4.24
C ALA A 222 21.81 6.26 4.30
N GLU A 223 20.94 5.82 3.39
CA GLU A 223 19.51 6.16 3.39
C GLU A 223 18.81 5.57 4.63
N LEU A 224 19.07 4.30 4.95
CA LEU A 224 18.54 3.66 6.15
C LEU A 224 18.96 4.43 7.42
N GLN A 225 20.24 4.80 7.53
CA GLN A 225 20.76 5.57 8.67
C GLN A 225 20.18 6.99 8.72
N GLU A 226 19.90 7.60 7.57
CA GLU A 226 19.23 8.90 7.53
C GLU A 226 17.79 8.83 8.03
N VAL A 227 17.04 7.78 7.65
CA VAL A 227 15.68 7.57 8.17
C VAL A 227 15.69 7.44 9.70
N VAL A 228 16.64 6.67 10.25
CA VAL A 228 16.83 6.54 11.69
C VAL A 228 17.15 7.88 12.33
N ARG A 229 18.15 8.61 11.81
CA ARG A 229 18.60 9.90 12.34
C ARG A 229 17.44 10.90 12.34
N TRP A 230 16.77 11.06 11.20
CA TRP A 230 15.64 11.96 11.06
C TRP A 230 14.53 11.64 12.07
N ARG A 231 14.19 10.35 12.24
CA ARG A 231 13.18 9.93 13.23
C ARG A 231 13.60 10.30 14.65
N ARG A 232 14.86 10.02 15.02
CA ARG A 232 15.42 10.38 16.32
C ARG A 232 15.47 11.88 16.56
N GLU A 233 15.51 12.71 15.53
CA GLU A 233 15.52 14.17 15.65
C GLU A 233 14.11 14.76 15.66
N ASN A 234 13.17 14.17 14.93
CA ASN A 234 11.86 14.79 14.66
C ASN A 234 10.68 14.12 15.39
N GLN A 235 10.80 12.87 15.84
CA GLN A 235 9.69 12.13 16.47
C GLN A 235 9.98 11.79 17.94
N PRO A 236 8.96 11.83 18.81
CA PRO A 236 9.12 11.43 20.21
C PRO A 236 9.18 9.91 20.37
N GLY A 237 10.05 9.45 21.27
CA GLY A 237 9.99 8.09 21.81
C GLY A 237 8.91 7.95 22.92
N GLY A 238 9.06 6.91 23.74
CA GLY A 238 8.17 6.68 24.88
C GLY A 238 6.81 6.09 24.50
N GLN A 239 5.80 6.33 25.34
CA GLN A 239 4.47 5.72 25.22
C GLN A 239 3.57 6.53 24.27
N ASN A 240 3.56 6.17 22.99
CA ASN A 240 2.71 6.75 21.95
C ASN A 240 2.40 5.71 20.86
N ALA A 241 1.45 6.00 19.96
CA ALA A 241 1.14 5.13 18.81
C ALA A 241 1.32 5.85 17.46
N GLY A 242 2.38 6.66 17.33
CA GLY A 242 2.66 7.39 16.10
C GLY A 242 1.84 8.68 15.96
N SER A 243 1.67 9.10 14.70
CA SER A 243 0.83 10.24 14.36
C SER A 243 -0.63 9.95 14.68
N VAL A 244 -1.27 10.86 15.41
CA VAL A 244 -2.63 10.68 15.92
C VAL A 244 -3.66 10.95 14.83
N PHE A 245 -3.43 11.98 14.02
CA PHE A 245 -4.37 12.41 12.99
C PHE A 245 -3.79 12.31 11.59
N VAL A 246 -4.66 11.92 10.65
CA VAL A 246 -4.39 12.05 9.22
C VAL A 246 -4.41 13.53 8.83
N ASN A 247 -3.56 13.89 7.87
CA ASN A 247 -3.54 15.23 7.29
C ASN A 247 -4.92 15.59 6.69
N PRO A 248 -5.53 16.73 7.09
CA PRO A 248 -6.89 17.09 6.66
C PRO A 248 -6.99 17.36 5.16
N GLU A 249 -5.94 17.92 4.57
CA GLU A 249 -5.78 18.04 3.12
C GLU A 249 -4.44 17.42 2.71
N PRO A 250 -4.43 16.16 2.23
CA PRO A 250 -3.20 15.48 1.82
C PRO A 250 -2.36 16.31 0.84
N GLY A 251 -1.08 16.48 1.15
CA GLY A 251 -0.13 17.24 0.33
C GLY A 251 -0.23 18.76 0.43
N LYS A 252 -1.16 19.30 1.22
CA LYS A 252 -1.35 20.76 1.38
C LYS A 252 -1.28 21.22 2.82
N VAL A 253 -1.95 20.50 3.72
CA VAL A 253 -2.10 20.90 5.12
C VAL A 253 -1.66 19.75 6.02
N SER A 254 -0.58 19.98 6.78
CA SER A 254 -0.09 19.03 7.78
C SER A 254 -0.89 19.17 9.07
N ALA A 255 -1.41 18.05 9.61
CA ALA A 255 -2.09 18.04 10.90
C ALA A 255 -1.15 18.51 12.02
N GLY A 256 0.12 18.07 11.99
CA GLY A 256 1.13 18.50 12.95
C GLY A 256 1.38 20.01 12.91
N ALA A 257 1.52 20.58 11.72
CA ALA A 257 1.72 22.02 11.57
C ALA A 257 0.52 22.82 12.09
N VAL A 258 -0.70 22.41 11.77
CA VAL A 258 -1.91 23.09 12.25
C VAL A 258 -2.04 23.01 13.78
N ILE A 259 -1.72 21.86 14.38
CA ILE A 259 -1.77 21.71 15.85
C ILE A 259 -0.70 22.58 16.51
N ASP A 260 0.50 22.63 15.92
CA ASP A 260 1.62 23.44 16.40
C ASP A 260 1.36 24.94 16.33
N GLU A 261 0.85 25.42 15.19
CA GLU A 261 0.50 26.83 15.00
C GLU A 261 -0.57 27.33 15.99
N LEU A 262 -1.39 26.43 16.53
CA LEU A 262 -2.36 26.72 17.58
C LEU A 262 -1.75 26.67 19.00
N GLY A 263 -0.43 26.49 19.10
CA GLY A 263 0.31 26.48 20.36
C GLY A 263 -0.05 25.29 21.25
N MET A 264 -0.46 24.16 20.67
CA MET A 264 -0.92 22.99 21.44
C MET A 264 0.20 22.01 21.84
N ARG A 265 1.47 22.27 21.50
CA ARG A 265 2.59 21.51 22.09
C ARG A 265 2.54 21.62 23.61
N GLY A 266 2.73 20.50 24.28
CA GLY A 266 2.65 20.44 25.73
C GLY A 266 1.22 20.47 26.30
N LEU A 267 0.17 20.65 25.48
CA LEU A 267 -1.22 20.60 25.92
C LEU A 267 -1.48 19.26 26.60
N ARG A 268 -2.06 19.32 27.81
CA ARG A 268 -2.23 18.17 28.68
C ARG A 268 -3.67 18.00 29.13
N VAL A 269 -4.15 16.77 29.10
CA VAL A 269 -5.41 16.32 29.70
C VAL A 269 -5.09 15.08 30.51
N GLY A 270 -5.24 15.17 31.83
CA GLY A 270 -4.86 14.10 32.75
C GLY A 270 -3.42 13.61 32.53
N SER A 271 -3.29 12.31 32.30
CA SER A 271 -2.04 11.59 32.04
C SER A 271 -1.57 11.62 30.57
N ALA A 272 -2.29 12.31 29.67
CA ALA A 272 -1.93 12.42 28.26
C ALA A 272 -1.45 13.84 27.91
N GLN A 273 -0.45 13.93 27.03
CA GLN A 273 0.14 15.20 26.59
C GLN A 273 0.47 15.20 25.10
N VAL A 274 0.20 16.32 24.42
CA VAL A 274 0.70 16.58 23.06
C VAL A 274 2.22 16.75 23.14
N SER A 275 2.96 15.96 22.36
CA SER A 275 4.41 15.96 22.44
C SER A 275 4.99 17.33 22.11
N GLU A 276 5.95 17.77 22.93
CA GLU A 276 6.75 18.97 22.68
C GLU A 276 7.57 18.84 21.39
N LYS A 277 7.94 17.61 21.01
CA LYS A 277 8.81 17.35 19.86
C LYS A 277 8.05 17.29 18.55
N HIS A 278 6.88 16.65 18.52
CA HIS A 278 6.04 16.59 17.33
C HIS A 278 4.56 16.75 17.69
N ALA A 279 3.93 17.85 17.27
CA ALA A 279 2.57 18.21 17.70
C ALA A 279 1.46 17.22 17.28
N ASN A 280 1.68 16.41 16.23
CA ASN A 280 0.75 15.33 15.86
C ASN A 280 0.92 14.02 16.68
N PHE A 281 1.77 14.01 17.71
CA PHE A 281 1.96 12.84 18.59
C PHE A 281 1.40 13.16 19.96
N ILE A 282 0.62 12.23 20.52
CA ILE A 282 0.18 12.27 21.91
C ILE A 282 0.91 11.19 22.68
N GLN A 283 1.54 11.58 23.79
CA GLN A 283 2.25 10.69 24.70
C GLN A 283 1.40 10.46 25.96
N ALA A 284 1.42 9.23 26.46
CA ALA A 284 0.84 8.88 27.75
C ALA A 284 1.93 8.78 28.83
N ASP A 285 1.61 9.19 30.04
CA ASP A 285 2.48 8.97 31.20
C ASP A 285 2.48 7.48 31.59
N VAL A 286 3.54 7.05 32.29
CA VAL A 286 3.61 5.68 32.83
C VAL A 286 2.46 5.44 33.82
N GLY A 287 1.63 4.42 33.55
CA GLY A 287 0.44 4.15 34.34
C GLY A 287 -0.72 5.11 34.07
N GLY A 288 -0.68 5.81 32.94
CA GLY A 288 -1.74 6.69 32.47
C GLY A 288 -3.00 5.95 32.01
N SER A 289 -3.94 6.73 31.49
CA SER A 289 -5.29 6.29 31.09
C SER A 289 -5.49 6.49 29.60
N ALA A 290 -6.10 5.50 28.95
CA ALA A 290 -6.51 5.63 27.55
C ALA A 290 -7.63 6.65 27.38
N GLN A 291 -8.48 6.83 28.39
CA GLN A 291 -9.52 7.87 28.40
C GLN A 291 -8.92 9.27 28.32
N ASP A 292 -7.83 9.54 29.05
CA ASP A 292 -7.12 10.81 28.98
C ASP A 292 -6.58 11.09 27.58
N VAL A 293 -6.01 10.06 26.92
CA VAL A 293 -5.52 10.16 25.53
C VAL A 293 -6.66 10.52 24.59
N VAL A 294 -7.79 9.82 24.64
CA VAL A 294 -8.95 10.11 23.79
C VAL A 294 -9.56 11.49 24.08
N ALA A 295 -9.63 11.89 25.35
CA ALA A 295 -10.09 13.22 25.72
C ALA A 295 -9.18 14.33 25.16
N LEU A 296 -7.86 14.12 25.19
CA LEU A 296 -6.91 15.03 24.55
C LEU A 296 -7.07 15.06 23.03
N MET A 297 -7.27 13.91 22.38
CA MET A 297 -7.56 13.83 20.94
C MET A 297 -8.81 14.65 20.59
N ALA A 298 -9.88 14.52 21.38
CA ALA A 298 -11.12 15.26 21.17
C ALA A 298 -10.91 16.78 21.33
N GLU A 299 -10.15 17.21 22.34
CA GLU A 299 -9.86 18.63 22.56
C GLU A 299 -9.00 19.24 21.43
N VAL A 300 -7.96 18.53 20.98
CA VAL A 300 -7.13 18.96 19.84
C VAL A 300 -8.00 19.13 18.59
N ARG A 301 -8.82 18.13 18.27
CA ARG A 301 -9.72 18.17 17.10
C ARG A 301 -10.74 19.31 17.21
N ARG A 302 -11.27 19.56 18.40
CA ARG A 302 -12.21 20.66 18.66
C ARG A 302 -11.56 22.02 18.37
N ARG A 303 -10.37 22.29 18.91
CA ARG A 303 -9.65 23.56 18.67
C ARG A 303 -9.28 23.77 17.20
N VAL A 304 -8.76 22.73 16.55
CA VAL A 304 -8.41 22.79 15.12
C VAL A 304 -9.63 23.11 14.26
N ARG A 305 -10.78 22.48 14.57
CA ARG A 305 -12.03 22.78 13.88
C ARG A 305 -12.52 24.20 14.15
N ASP A 306 -12.55 24.60 15.41
CA ASP A 306 -13.15 25.87 15.82
C ASP A 306 -12.30 27.08 15.35
N GLU A 307 -10.97 26.94 15.32
CA GLU A 307 -10.04 28.04 15.00
C GLU A 307 -9.57 28.04 13.54
N ARG A 308 -9.46 26.86 12.91
CA ARG A 308 -8.94 26.73 11.53
C ARG A 308 -9.93 26.13 10.54
N GLY A 309 -11.08 25.66 11.00
CA GLY A 309 -12.12 25.06 10.14
C GLY A 309 -11.81 23.64 9.65
N TYR A 310 -10.64 23.07 10.00
CA TYR A 310 -10.27 21.72 9.58
C TYR A 310 -10.85 20.65 10.51
N VAL A 311 -11.38 19.58 9.93
CA VAL A 311 -11.85 18.41 10.69
C VAL A 311 -10.79 17.32 10.63
N LEU A 312 -10.02 17.16 11.71
CA LEU A 312 -9.02 16.10 11.81
C LEU A 312 -9.69 14.73 11.97
N ARG A 313 -9.15 13.72 11.28
CA ARG A 313 -9.55 12.30 11.43
C ARG A 313 -8.47 11.52 12.15
N SER A 314 -8.85 10.64 13.07
CA SER A 314 -7.90 9.73 13.72
C SER A 314 -7.26 8.79 12.71
N GLU A 315 -5.95 8.61 12.80
CA GLU A 315 -5.21 7.51 12.17
C GLU A 315 -5.10 6.29 13.11
N ILE A 316 -5.10 6.57 14.42
CA ILE A 316 -5.07 5.55 15.47
C ILE A 316 -6.41 4.84 15.50
N ARG A 317 -6.33 3.50 15.58
CA ARG A 317 -7.50 2.66 15.76
C ARG A 317 -7.90 2.59 17.23
N LEU A 318 -9.14 3.00 17.50
CA LEU A 318 -9.78 2.96 18.81
C LEU A 318 -10.47 1.61 19.02
N VAL A 319 -10.26 0.98 20.17
CA VAL A 319 -10.82 -0.34 20.51
C VAL A 319 -11.45 -0.29 21.90
N GLY A 320 -12.69 -0.78 22.07
CA GLY A 320 -13.34 -0.85 23.38
C GLY A 320 -14.01 0.47 23.81
N PHE A 321 -14.25 1.40 22.88
CA PHE A 321 -14.90 2.69 23.15
C PHE A 321 -16.37 2.72 22.71
N GLU A 322 -16.98 1.57 22.42
CA GLU A 322 -18.32 1.49 21.83
C GLU A 322 -19.44 1.98 22.77
N ASP A 323 -19.20 1.95 24.08
CA ASP A 323 -20.12 2.43 25.12
C ASP A 323 -19.91 3.91 25.47
N GLU A 324 -19.00 4.61 24.76
CA GLU A 324 -18.72 6.03 25.02
C GLU A 324 -19.93 6.91 24.67
N THR A 325 -20.19 7.90 25.52
CA THR A 325 -21.36 8.78 25.40
C THR A 325 -20.97 10.24 25.15
N ASP A 326 -19.71 10.62 25.37
CA ASP A 326 -19.25 11.96 25.04
C ASP A 326 -19.36 12.21 23.51
N PRO A 327 -20.18 13.16 23.05
CA PRO A 327 -20.37 13.42 21.62
C PRO A 327 -19.08 13.73 20.86
N ALA A 328 -18.10 14.36 21.51
CA ALA A 328 -16.82 14.71 20.87
C ALA A 328 -15.97 13.46 20.62
N ILE A 329 -16.03 12.48 21.51
CA ILE A 329 -15.35 11.19 21.38
C ILE A 329 -16.11 10.27 20.42
N VAL A 330 -17.44 10.26 20.47
CA VAL A 330 -18.28 9.47 19.57
C VAL A 330 -18.08 9.86 18.09
N ASP A 331 -17.89 11.16 17.79
CA ASP A 331 -17.53 11.64 16.45
C ASP A 331 -16.09 11.22 16.01
N LEU A 332 -15.22 10.83 16.94
CA LEU A 332 -13.92 10.21 16.66
C LEU A 332 -14.08 8.76 16.23
N ILE A 333 -15.00 8.02 16.86
CA ILE A 333 -15.20 6.58 16.66
C ILE A 333 -16.00 6.26 15.38
N ASN A 334 -17.02 7.06 15.04
CA ASN A 334 -18.03 6.69 14.04
C ASN A 334 -17.60 6.81 12.57
N LYS A 335 -16.41 7.34 12.24
CA LYS A 335 -15.97 7.58 10.85
C LYS A 335 -15.08 6.49 10.22
N ASP A 336 -14.89 5.37 10.92
CA ASP A 336 -14.05 4.24 10.49
C ASP A 336 -14.76 3.19 9.61
N SER A 337 -15.91 3.51 8.99
CA SER A 337 -16.72 2.53 8.25
C SER A 337 -17.03 2.93 6.80
N ASP A 338 -15.97 3.13 6.00
CA ASP A 338 -16.08 3.07 4.54
C ASP A 338 -15.91 1.61 4.09
N VAL A 339 -17.00 0.82 4.09
CA VAL A 339 -17.01 -0.53 3.50
C VAL A 339 -17.13 -0.36 1.98
N GLY A 340 -16.03 -0.63 1.25
CA GLY A 340 -15.92 -0.41 -0.19
C GLY A 340 -15.99 -1.69 -1.03
N VAL A 341 -16.06 -1.50 -2.35
CA VAL A 341 -16.02 -2.55 -3.40
C VAL A 341 -14.81 -3.48 -3.26
N SER A 342 -13.70 -2.99 -2.71
CA SER A 342 -12.47 -3.76 -2.48
C SER A 342 -12.63 -4.88 -1.44
N THR A 343 -13.43 -4.67 -0.38
CA THR A 343 -13.72 -5.73 0.60
C THR A 343 -14.49 -6.88 -0.05
N ILE A 344 -15.39 -6.57 -0.99
CA ILE A 344 -16.14 -7.60 -1.73
C ILE A 344 -15.19 -8.46 -2.58
N ARG A 345 -14.19 -7.84 -3.25
CA ARG A 345 -13.19 -8.57 -4.03
C ARG A 345 -12.34 -9.49 -3.15
N LEU A 346 -11.85 -9.00 -2.01
CA LEU A 346 -11.07 -9.79 -1.06
C LEU A 346 -11.87 -11.01 -0.57
N GLU A 347 -13.13 -10.81 -0.18
CA GLU A 347 -14.01 -11.89 0.26
C GLU A 347 -14.27 -12.92 -0.86
N GLN A 348 -14.39 -12.47 -2.12
CA GLN A 348 -14.50 -13.36 -3.28
C GLN A 348 -13.25 -14.21 -3.54
N VAL A 349 -12.04 -13.69 -3.29
CA VAL A 349 -10.79 -14.48 -3.43
C VAL A 349 -10.83 -15.66 -2.47
N PHE A 350 -11.19 -15.40 -1.22
CA PHE A 350 -11.41 -16.46 -0.25
C PHE A 350 -12.55 -17.39 -0.73
N ASP A 351 -13.67 -16.88 -1.24
CA ASP A 351 -14.79 -17.74 -1.65
C ASP A 351 -14.45 -18.64 -2.83
N LYS A 352 -13.69 -18.16 -3.82
CA LYS A 352 -13.25 -18.95 -4.99
C LYS A 352 -12.31 -20.09 -4.61
N SER A 353 -11.52 -19.94 -3.54
CA SER A 353 -10.66 -21.03 -3.06
C SER A 353 -11.44 -22.25 -2.53
N THR A 354 -12.77 -22.17 -2.38
CA THR A 354 -13.62 -23.35 -2.09
C THR A 354 -13.82 -24.32 -3.26
N THR A 355 -13.59 -23.85 -4.49
CA THR A 355 -13.89 -24.63 -5.71
C THR A 355 -12.65 -25.25 -6.36
N ALA A 356 -11.47 -24.74 -6.02
CA ALA A 356 -10.20 -25.27 -6.49
C ALA A 356 -9.58 -26.10 -5.36
N ASN A 357 -9.59 -27.43 -5.51
CA ASN A 357 -8.75 -28.32 -4.73
C ASN A 357 -7.29 -28.20 -5.21
N GLU A 358 -6.78 -26.97 -5.39
CA GLU A 358 -5.40 -26.68 -5.80
C GLU A 358 -4.53 -26.67 -4.55
N THR A 359 -4.32 -27.86 -4.01
CA THR A 359 -3.16 -28.16 -3.16
C THR A 359 -1.98 -28.48 -4.07
N THR A 360 -1.41 -27.47 -4.72
CA THR A 360 -0.02 -27.49 -5.20
C THR A 360 0.41 -26.06 -5.49
N ASP A 361 0.99 -25.46 -4.46
CA ASP A 361 1.63 -24.16 -4.49
C ASP A 361 3.00 -24.29 -5.22
N GLY A 362 3.12 -23.63 -6.38
CA GLY A 362 4.40 -23.46 -7.09
C GLY A 362 5.23 -22.28 -6.61
N THR A 363 4.78 -21.59 -5.55
CA THR A 363 5.47 -20.44 -4.93
C THR A 363 6.08 -20.77 -3.57
N ILE A 364 6.12 -22.04 -3.17
CA ILE A 364 6.97 -22.46 -2.06
C ILE A 364 8.39 -22.67 -2.61
N PRO A 365 9.36 -21.78 -2.35
CA PRO A 365 10.75 -22.15 -2.59
C PRO A 365 11.04 -23.39 -1.76
N VAL A 366 11.72 -24.37 -2.35
CA VAL A 366 11.99 -25.70 -1.77
C VAL A 366 12.64 -25.58 -0.38
N SER A 367 13.30 -24.46 -0.07
CA SER A 367 13.84 -24.08 1.24
C SER A 367 12.79 -24.04 2.38
N VAL A 368 11.56 -23.60 2.11
CA VAL A 368 10.46 -23.51 3.09
C VAL A 368 9.88 -24.90 3.41
N LEU A 369 9.86 -25.82 2.44
CA LEU A 369 9.44 -27.21 2.64
C LEU A 369 10.52 -28.06 3.32
N ASN A 370 11.80 -27.71 3.12
CA ASN A 370 12.94 -28.44 3.67
C ASN A 370 13.38 -27.99 5.07
N GLY A 371 12.77 -26.93 5.62
CA GLY A 371 13.10 -26.43 6.96
C GLY A 371 14.41 -25.64 7.03
N GLU A 372 14.93 -25.15 5.90
CA GLU A 372 16.12 -24.28 5.82
C GLU A 372 15.79 -22.79 6.06
N VAL A 373 14.60 -22.48 6.57
CA VAL A 373 14.22 -21.11 6.91
C VAL A 373 15.01 -20.67 8.14
N VAL A 374 15.77 -19.58 8.00
CA VAL A 374 16.38 -18.87 9.13
C VAL A 374 15.25 -18.33 10.00
N ARG A 375 14.94 -19.06 11.08
CA ARG A 375 14.15 -18.50 12.18
C ARG A 375 15.01 -17.42 12.82
N ILE A 376 14.45 -16.23 13.03
CA ILE A 376 15.16 -15.19 13.76
C ILE A 376 15.39 -15.72 15.19
N VAL A 377 16.59 -16.24 15.42
CA VAL A 377 17.17 -16.37 16.75
C VAL A 377 17.86 -15.03 16.99
N ASP A 378 17.73 -14.46 18.19
CA ASP A 378 18.32 -13.16 18.60
C ASP A 378 19.82 -13.00 18.25
N SER A 379 20.51 -14.05 17.81
CA SER A 379 21.91 -14.04 17.36
C SER A 379 22.17 -13.32 16.03
N ASP A 380 21.15 -13.05 15.19
CA ASP A 380 21.35 -12.48 13.84
C ASP A 380 21.14 -10.96 13.77
N VAL A 381 20.82 -10.31 14.88
CA VAL A 381 20.68 -8.85 15.00
C VAL A 381 21.67 -8.39 16.08
N SER A 382 22.57 -7.45 15.76
CA SER A 382 23.54 -6.96 16.75
C SER A 382 22.84 -6.31 17.94
N ASP A 383 23.41 -6.46 19.15
CA ASP A 383 22.89 -5.83 20.36
C ASP A 383 22.73 -4.31 20.22
N GLU A 384 23.58 -3.68 19.41
CA GLU A 384 23.52 -2.26 19.06
C GLU A 384 22.25 -1.89 18.29
N VAL A 385 21.86 -2.71 17.30
CA VAL A 385 20.60 -2.52 16.55
C VAL A 385 19.40 -2.74 17.47
N LEU A 386 19.47 -3.72 18.36
CA LEU A 386 18.40 -3.96 19.34
C LEU A 386 18.23 -2.79 20.32
N GLU A 387 19.34 -2.21 20.78
CA GLU A 387 19.33 -1.04 21.65
C GLU A 387 18.82 0.21 20.91
N GLU A 388 19.21 0.39 19.65
CA GLU A 388 18.70 1.43 18.77
C GLU A 388 17.19 1.29 18.51
N LEU A 389 16.69 0.08 18.27
CA LEU A 389 15.26 -0.16 18.13
C LEU A 389 14.52 0.10 19.46
N ARG A 390 15.10 -0.26 20.60
CA ARG A 390 14.54 0.05 21.93
C ARG A 390 14.51 1.55 22.22
N ASP A 391 15.50 2.30 21.76
CA ASP A 391 15.56 3.75 21.89
C ASP A 391 14.56 4.43 20.94
N ALA A 392 14.52 4.03 19.68
CA ALA A 392 13.67 4.59 18.64
C ALA A 392 12.16 4.28 18.83
N PHE A 393 11.84 3.16 19.48
CA PHE A 393 10.47 2.65 19.62
C PHE A 393 10.01 2.42 21.07
N GLY A 394 10.80 2.81 22.06
CA GLY A 394 10.55 2.54 23.47
C GLY A 394 10.91 1.10 23.87
N ARG A 395 11.14 0.87 25.18
CA ARG A 395 11.51 -0.46 25.70
C ARG A 395 10.50 -1.53 25.24
N ASP A 396 11.04 -2.58 24.61
CA ASP A 396 10.40 -3.78 24.03
C ASP A 396 10.11 -3.78 22.52
N ALA A 397 11.10 -3.37 21.71
CA ALA A 397 11.23 -3.89 20.33
C ALA A 397 11.41 -5.43 20.31
N THR A 398 12.03 -5.98 21.36
CA THR A 398 12.34 -7.40 21.54
C THR A 398 12.19 -7.78 23.00
N ARG A 399 11.21 -8.61 23.36
CA ARG A 399 11.29 -9.40 24.60
C ARG A 399 10.42 -10.67 24.65
N ASP A 400 11.14 -11.73 25.03
CA ASP A 400 10.78 -12.93 25.81
C ASP A 400 9.85 -14.00 25.22
N ILE A 401 10.40 -14.79 24.28
CA ILE A 401 9.91 -16.13 23.90
C ILE A 401 10.30 -17.22 24.93
N THR A 402 11.12 -16.91 25.94
CA THR A 402 11.56 -17.92 26.92
C THR A 402 10.71 -17.95 28.19
N SER A 403 9.67 -18.78 28.21
CA SER A 403 9.23 -19.46 29.44
C SER A 403 8.63 -20.85 29.15
N GLY A 404 9.51 -21.77 28.75
CA GLY A 404 9.24 -23.21 28.75
C GLY A 404 10.37 -23.92 29.48
N VAL A 405 10.08 -24.41 30.69
CA VAL A 405 11.03 -25.01 31.64
C VAL A 405 11.72 -26.27 31.10
N ALA A 406 13.05 -26.33 31.21
CA ALA A 406 13.80 -27.56 31.45
C ALA A 406 15.03 -27.23 32.35
N ARG A 407 15.23 -28.04 33.40
CA ARG A 407 16.12 -27.81 34.55
C ARG A 407 17.56 -28.33 34.34
N ASP A 408 18.43 -27.91 35.27
CA ASP A 408 19.78 -28.39 35.65
C ASP A 408 20.98 -27.87 34.83
N ALA A 409 22.14 -27.45 35.38
CA ALA A 409 22.59 -27.23 36.76
C ALA A 409 23.89 -26.38 36.77
N THR A 410 23.98 -25.45 37.73
CA THR A 410 25.16 -24.94 38.52
C THR A 410 26.50 -24.54 37.87
N ILE A 411 26.94 -23.28 38.05
CA ILE A 411 28.00 -22.79 38.98
C ILE A 411 28.31 -21.29 38.73
N VAL A 412 28.42 -20.50 39.81
CA VAL A 412 28.82 -19.07 39.95
C VAL A 412 30.17 -19.03 40.69
N PRO A 413 31.17 -18.16 40.39
CA PRO A 413 31.34 -16.80 41.00
C PRO A 413 32.08 -15.76 40.10
N ILE A 414 32.25 -14.44 40.33
CA ILE A 414 31.86 -13.34 41.27
C ILE A 414 32.34 -12.01 40.59
N GLN A 415 31.67 -10.88 40.88
CA GLN A 415 31.92 -9.44 40.55
C GLN A 415 33.23 -8.85 41.17
N PRO A 416 33.65 -7.54 41.05
CA PRO A 416 32.87 -6.30 40.78
C PRO A 416 33.49 -5.11 39.97
N ALA A 417 32.57 -4.23 39.54
CA ALA A 417 32.52 -2.75 39.49
C ALA A 417 33.75 -1.86 39.15
N GLU A 418 33.52 -0.85 38.29
CA GLU A 418 33.82 0.57 38.62
C GLU A 418 33.09 1.59 37.72
N ARG A 419 32.71 2.72 38.33
CA ARG A 419 32.07 3.92 37.77
C ARG A 419 33.09 4.80 37.05
N VAL A 420 32.67 5.51 36.00
CA VAL A 420 33.27 6.80 35.63
C VAL A 420 32.18 7.82 35.25
N VAL A 421 32.31 9.00 35.84
CA VAL A 421 31.58 10.25 35.60
C VAL A 421 32.39 11.08 34.62
N ILE A 422 31.76 11.67 33.60
CA ILE A 422 32.30 12.85 32.92
C ILE A 422 31.20 13.89 32.77
N VAL A 423 31.51 15.07 33.27
CA VAL A 423 30.84 16.37 33.17
C VAL A 423 31.76 17.21 32.28
N ASP A 424 31.29 17.86 31.22
CA ASP A 424 30.95 19.29 31.25
C ASP A 424 30.49 19.89 29.91
N ASP A 425 29.75 20.98 30.08
CA ASP A 425 29.35 22.11 29.24
C ASP A 425 30.12 22.41 27.93
N ASP A 426 29.39 22.82 26.89
CA ASP A 426 29.36 24.24 26.52
C ASP A 426 28.26 24.61 25.48
N LEU A 427 27.61 25.74 25.77
CA LEU A 427 26.63 26.46 24.97
C LEU A 427 27.24 27.06 23.69
N ARG A 428 26.44 27.13 22.62
CA ARG A 428 26.33 28.34 21.76
C ARG A 428 25.05 28.32 20.92
N ILE A 429 24.23 29.34 21.15
CA ILE A 429 23.11 29.77 20.31
C ILE A 429 23.67 30.66 19.19
N VAL A 430 23.27 30.41 17.94
CA VAL A 430 22.93 31.44 16.96
C VAL A 430 21.77 30.91 16.10
N THR A 431 20.73 31.72 16.03
CA THR A 431 19.56 31.67 15.17
C THR A 431 19.93 31.82 13.70
N ASP A 432 19.29 31.06 12.81
CA ASP A 432 18.62 31.61 11.62
C ASP A 432 17.69 30.55 11.02
N ASP A 433 16.54 31.05 10.59
CA ASP A 433 15.42 30.35 9.95
C ASP A 433 15.86 29.51 8.75
N ASP A 434 15.38 28.26 8.68
CA ASP A 434 14.90 27.58 7.47
C ASP A 434 14.54 26.12 7.85
N PHE A 435 13.34 25.92 8.39
CA PHE A 435 12.79 24.57 8.56
C PHE A 435 12.00 24.18 7.31
N PRO A 436 12.40 23.14 6.56
CA PRO A 436 11.61 22.69 5.44
C PRO A 436 10.31 22.04 5.95
N ALA A 437 9.19 22.53 5.44
CA ALA A 437 7.88 21.96 5.67
C ALA A 437 7.85 20.47 5.27
N ASP A 438 7.31 19.65 6.17
CA ASP A 438 7.05 18.22 5.99
C ASP A 438 6.17 17.97 4.75
N THR A 439 6.83 17.79 3.60
CA THR A 439 6.19 17.56 2.28
C THR A 439 6.59 16.24 1.66
N MET A 440 7.39 15.41 2.34
CA MET A 440 7.95 14.15 1.81
C MET A 440 7.14 12.89 2.15
N SER A 441 5.82 13.02 2.28
CA SER A 441 4.89 11.88 2.20
C SER A 441 3.99 12.05 0.99
N GLN A 442 4.48 11.63 -0.17
CA GLN A 442 3.75 11.69 -1.43
C GLN A 442 3.84 10.32 -2.11
N SER A 443 2.72 9.61 -2.20
CA SER A 443 2.57 8.53 -3.18
C SER A 443 1.50 8.90 -4.19
N VAL A 444 1.89 8.88 -5.47
CA VAL A 444 1.00 8.96 -6.63
C VAL A 444 0.78 7.51 -7.09
N HIS A 445 -0.45 7.01 -6.94
CA HIS A 445 -0.82 5.64 -7.26
C HIS A 445 -0.55 5.29 -8.74
N ARG A 446 0.16 4.18 -8.97
CA ARG A 446 0.11 3.39 -10.21
C ARG A 446 -0.53 2.04 -9.89
N ALA A 447 -1.54 1.64 -10.65
CA ALA A 447 -2.11 0.30 -10.59
C ALA A 447 -1.39 -0.62 -11.62
N PRO A 448 -1.16 -1.91 -11.31
CA PRO A 448 -0.60 -2.85 -12.26
C PRO A 448 -1.73 -3.57 -13.01
N THR A 449 -1.81 -3.41 -14.32
CA THR A 449 -2.50 -4.36 -15.20
C THR A 449 -1.87 -4.35 -16.58
N SER A 450 -1.31 -5.47 -17.03
CA SER A 450 -1.90 -6.19 -18.17
C SER A 450 -1.22 -7.54 -18.42
N THR A 451 -2.06 -8.52 -18.76
CA THR A 451 -1.69 -9.82 -19.29
C THR A 451 -1.18 -9.65 -20.72
N ARG A 452 -0.04 -10.27 -21.05
CA ARG A 452 0.60 -10.20 -22.38
C ARG A 452 -0.25 -10.89 -23.45
N VAL A 453 -0.52 -10.19 -24.54
CA VAL A 453 -0.93 -10.79 -25.82
C VAL A 453 0.18 -10.51 -26.82
N ALA A 454 0.82 -11.57 -27.33
CA ALA A 454 1.75 -11.45 -28.44
C ALA A 454 0.95 -11.41 -29.75
N ILE A 455 1.05 -10.30 -30.49
CA ILE A 455 0.61 -10.22 -31.88
C ILE A 455 1.83 -10.61 -32.73
N LEU A 456 1.76 -11.79 -33.34
CA LEU A 456 2.65 -12.21 -34.42
C LEU A 456 1.99 -11.81 -35.74
N ASP A 457 2.63 -10.91 -36.48
CA ASP A 457 2.28 -10.66 -37.87
C ASP A 457 2.86 -11.78 -38.74
N ASP A 458 1.95 -12.51 -39.39
CA ASP A 458 2.19 -13.36 -40.54
C ASP A 458 2.31 -12.51 -41.82
N GLU A 459 3.02 -13.10 -42.79
CA GLU A 459 3.22 -12.68 -44.20
C GLU A 459 4.21 -11.55 -44.50
N ILE A 460 5.31 -11.94 -45.19
CA ILE A 460 5.65 -11.48 -46.55
C ILE A 460 6.51 -12.58 -47.22
N LEU A 461 5.96 -13.22 -48.25
CA LEU A 461 6.74 -13.79 -49.37
C LEU A 461 7.03 -12.65 -50.36
N PRO A 462 8.19 -12.66 -51.05
CA PRO A 462 8.18 -13.19 -52.42
C PRO A 462 9.41 -14.03 -52.75
N GLY A 463 9.22 -15.01 -53.63
CA GLY A 463 10.23 -16.00 -54.00
C GLY A 463 11.13 -15.64 -55.18
N GLY A 464 12.07 -16.55 -55.42
CA GLY A 464 12.55 -16.95 -56.76
C GLY A 464 14.02 -16.69 -57.08
N GLY A 465 14.84 -17.75 -57.08
CA GLY A 465 16.07 -17.84 -57.87
C GLY A 465 17.25 -18.58 -57.23
N ASP A 466 17.53 -19.80 -57.74
CA ASP A 466 18.72 -20.66 -57.53
C ASP A 466 20.06 -19.92 -57.63
N ASP A 467 21.07 -20.27 -56.82
CA ASP A 467 22.05 -21.34 -57.17
C ASP A 467 23.19 -21.48 -56.14
N SER A 468 23.44 -22.73 -55.75
CA SER A 468 24.74 -23.36 -55.37
C SER A 468 25.54 -22.98 -54.10
N ALA A 469 25.77 -24.04 -53.29
CA ALA A 469 26.92 -24.35 -52.41
C ALA A 469 27.12 -23.45 -51.15
N GLU A 470 27.23 -23.94 -49.91
CA GLU A 470 27.84 -25.16 -49.37
C GLU A 470 27.18 -25.59 -48.04
N GLY A 471 27.11 -26.91 -47.82
CA GLY A 471 27.43 -27.55 -46.53
C GLY A 471 26.56 -27.27 -45.30
N ALA A 472 25.51 -28.08 -45.12
CA ALA A 472 24.98 -28.36 -43.79
C ALA A 472 25.93 -29.29 -43.01
N VAL A 473 26.30 -28.89 -41.79
CA VAL A 473 26.77 -29.80 -40.73
C VAL A 473 26.03 -29.44 -39.45
N ILE A 474 25.20 -30.37 -38.98
CA ILE A 474 24.67 -30.41 -37.62
C ILE A 474 25.72 -31.14 -36.78
N ILE A 475 26.26 -30.51 -35.74
CA ILE A 475 26.76 -31.22 -34.55
C ILE A 475 26.31 -30.47 -33.30
N ASP A 476 25.73 -31.30 -32.44
CA ASP A 476 25.18 -31.13 -31.11
C ASP A 476 26.26 -30.83 -30.06
N GLY A 477 25.82 -30.26 -28.93
CA GLY A 477 26.35 -30.54 -27.61
C GLY A 477 27.83 -30.23 -27.28
N THR A 478 27.98 -29.32 -26.31
CA THR A 478 29.07 -29.26 -25.32
C THR A 478 30.44 -28.76 -25.77
N ALA A 479 30.84 -27.66 -25.15
CA ALA A 479 32.19 -27.11 -24.94
C ALA A 479 32.41 -25.75 -25.61
N TRP A 480 32.02 -24.68 -24.91
CA TRP A 480 32.69 -23.40 -25.05
C TRP A 480 33.50 -23.15 -23.79
N SER A 481 34.69 -23.76 -23.76
CA SER A 481 35.80 -23.28 -22.94
C SER A 481 36.21 -21.89 -23.43
N GLU A 482 36.11 -20.93 -22.52
CA GLU A 482 37.00 -19.78 -22.34
C GLU A 482 37.65 -19.15 -23.59
N LEU A 483 37.08 -18.03 -24.05
CA LEU A 483 37.85 -16.96 -24.67
C LEU A 483 37.73 -15.68 -23.84
N SER A 484 38.38 -15.74 -22.69
CA SER A 484 39.25 -14.70 -22.12
C SER A 484 39.34 -13.36 -22.89
N PHE A 485 38.42 -12.44 -22.63
CA PHE A 485 38.67 -11.00 -22.81
C PHE A 485 38.96 -10.25 -21.49
N GLY A 486 39.08 -10.98 -20.38
CA GLY A 486 39.44 -10.46 -19.05
C GLY A 486 40.92 -10.60 -18.65
N ARG A 487 41.79 -11.21 -19.48
CA ARG A 487 43.18 -11.55 -19.09
C ARG A 487 44.29 -10.87 -19.89
N ARG A 488 44.02 -9.69 -20.48
CA ARG A 488 45.09 -8.86 -21.08
C ARG A 488 45.20 -7.42 -20.55
N VAL A 489 44.47 -7.07 -19.48
CA VAL A 489 44.70 -5.82 -18.72
C VAL A 489 45.16 -6.08 -17.27
N ILE A 490 45.01 -7.29 -16.76
CA ILE A 490 45.50 -7.69 -15.42
C ILE A 490 46.64 -8.70 -15.56
N ASN A 491 47.74 -8.26 -16.18
CA ASN A 491 49.09 -8.79 -15.95
C ASN A 491 50.18 -7.78 -16.35
N GLY A 492 49.84 -6.49 -16.39
CA GLY A 492 50.76 -5.37 -16.57
C GLY A 492 51.10 -4.59 -15.29
N THR A 493 50.48 -4.93 -14.15
CA THR A 493 50.59 -4.14 -12.91
C THR A 493 51.47 -4.77 -11.82
N LYS A 494 52.10 -5.93 -12.08
CA LYS A 494 53.14 -6.52 -11.21
C LYS A 494 54.58 -6.39 -11.73
N ARG A 495 54.84 -5.44 -12.64
CA ARG A 495 56.21 -5.06 -13.04
C ARG A 495 56.40 -3.55 -13.23
N LEU A 496 55.81 -2.74 -12.34
CA LEU A 496 56.00 -1.28 -12.34
C LEU A 496 56.24 -0.68 -10.95
N PHE A 497 56.75 -1.47 -10.01
CA PHE A 497 57.32 -1.00 -8.75
C PHE A 497 58.75 -1.51 -8.55
N THR A 498 59.59 -1.32 -9.57
CA THR A 498 61.05 -1.28 -9.43
C THR A 498 61.63 -0.37 -10.50
N MET A 499 61.20 0.90 -10.51
CA MET A 499 62.01 1.97 -11.11
C MET A 499 62.15 3.08 -10.08
N ARG A 500 63.32 3.09 -9.42
CA ARG A 500 63.84 4.25 -8.73
C ARG A 500 63.90 5.42 -9.72
N GLY A 501 63.19 6.51 -9.41
CA GLY A 501 63.52 7.85 -9.90
C GLY A 501 62.69 8.43 -11.05
N VAL A 502 61.35 8.44 -10.99
CA VAL A 502 60.54 9.29 -11.89
C VAL A 502 59.49 10.10 -11.11
N ASN A 503 59.40 11.39 -11.46
CA ASN A 503 58.61 12.42 -10.80
C ASN A 503 57.10 12.09 -10.69
N ARG A 504 56.57 12.21 -9.46
CA ARG A 504 55.16 11.98 -9.05
C ARG A 504 54.11 12.70 -9.93
N ARG A 505 54.48 13.81 -10.58
CA ARG A 505 53.62 14.56 -11.52
C ARG A 505 53.32 13.82 -12.84
N LYS A 506 54.23 12.98 -13.33
CA LYS A 506 54.01 12.24 -14.60
C LYS A 506 53.07 11.04 -14.44
N GLN A 507 53.01 10.43 -13.26
CA GLN A 507 52.06 9.34 -12.97
C GLN A 507 50.62 9.83 -12.88
N LEU A 508 50.39 10.99 -12.26
CA LEU A 508 49.06 11.62 -12.21
C LEU A 508 48.52 11.98 -13.60
N LEU A 509 49.39 12.43 -14.51
CA LEU A 509 48.99 12.75 -15.89
C LEU A 509 48.59 11.51 -16.70
N VAL A 510 49.26 10.37 -16.50
CA VAL A 510 48.94 9.12 -17.22
C VAL A 510 47.64 8.50 -16.70
N VAL A 511 47.42 8.52 -15.38
CA VAL A 511 46.17 8.04 -14.77
C VAL A 511 45.00 8.96 -15.16
N GLY A 512 45.19 10.28 -15.10
CA GLY A 512 44.20 11.26 -15.54
C GLY A 512 43.86 11.13 -17.03
N GLY A 513 44.87 10.93 -17.88
CA GLY A 513 44.67 10.72 -19.32
C GLY A 513 43.89 9.44 -19.65
N SER A 514 44.15 8.34 -18.93
CA SER A 514 43.42 7.09 -19.11
C SER A 514 41.95 7.20 -18.68
N PHE A 515 41.66 7.94 -17.61
CA PHE A 515 40.28 8.17 -17.15
C PHE A 515 39.49 8.98 -18.17
N VAL A 516 40.07 10.07 -18.69
CA VAL A 516 39.45 10.89 -19.73
C VAL A 516 39.20 10.08 -21.00
N ALA A 517 40.14 9.21 -21.41
CA ALA A 517 39.95 8.33 -22.56
C ALA A 517 38.79 7.34 -22.37
N SER A 518 38.65 6.74 -21.17
CA SER A 518 37.53 5.84 -20.85
C SER A 518 36.19 6.57 -20.90
N VAL A 519 36.11 7.79 -20.35
CA VAL A 519 34.89 8.62 -20.40
C VAL A 519 34.54 8.96 -21.85
N VAL A 520 35.53 9.30 -22.68
CA VAL A 520 35.31 9.59 -24.11
C VAL A 520 34.81 8.35 -24.86
N VAL A 521 35.34 7.15 -24.59
CA VAL A 521 34.88 5.90 -25.21
C VAL A 521 33.44 5.58 -24.78
N VAL A 522 33.11 5.75 -23.50
CA VAL A 522 31.73 5.58 -23.00
C VAL A 522 30.79 6.56 -23.68
N LEU A 523 31.17 7.84 -23.81
CA LEU A 523 30.36 8.84 -24.52
C LEU A 523 30.19 8.50 -26.01
N ILE A 524 31.21 7.97 -26.68
CA ILE A 524 31.12 7.50 -28.07
C ILE A 524 30.16 6.30 -28.20
N VAL A 525 30.20 5.36 -27.24
CA VAL A 525 29.29 4.20 -27.21
C VAL A 525 27.85 4.65 -26.91
N LEU A 526 27.65 5.61 -26.00
CA LEU A 526 26.34 6.17 -25.68
C LEU A 526 25.74 7.00 -26.85
N ALA A 527 26.58 7.59 -27.69
CA ALA A 527 26.19 8.29 -28.92
C ALA A 527 26.10 7.37 -30.15
N SER A 528 26.34 6.06 -30.00
CA SER A 528 26.38 5.10 -31.10
C SER A 528 24.99 4.56 -31.48
N PRO A 529 24.76 4.14 -32.74
CA PRO A 529 23.57 3.41 -33.19
C PRO A 529 23.29 2.09 -32.45
N LEU A 530 24.22 1.66 -31.58
CA LEU A 530 24.03 0.52 -30.67
C LEU A 530 22.98 0.81 -29.58
N VAL A 531 22.74 2.08 -29.24
CA VAL A 531 21.79 2.52 -28.19
C VAL A 531 20.46 3.04 -28.78
N ALA A 532 20.20 2.76 -30.06
CA ALA A 532 18.98 3.19 -30.74
C ALA A 532 17.78 2.33 -30.35
N VAL A 533 16.59 2.94 -30.19
CA VAL A 533 15.33 2.22 -29.94
C VAL A 533 15.00 1.33 -31.15
N ARG A 534 14.92 0.02 -30.93
CA ARG A 534 14.59 -1.00 -31.95
C ARG A 534 13.29 -1.71 -31.64
N ASN A 535 13.11 -2.05 -30.37
CA ASN A 535 11.96 -2.78 -29.86
C ASN A 535 11.07 -1.79 -29.10
N ILE A 536 9.81 -1.71 -29.49
CA ILE A 536 8.81 -0.86 -28.84
C ILE A 536 7.66 -1.77 -28.45
N ASP A 537 7.42 -1.87 -27.16
CA ASP A 537 6.28 -2.61 -26.61
C ASP A 537 5.20 -1.60 -26.26
N VAL A 538 3.94 -1.90 -26.62
CA VAL A 538 2.79 -1.08 -26.28
C VAL A 538 1.89 -1.90 -25.36
N GLU A 539 1.60 -1.36 -24.18
CA GLU A 539 0.79 -1.98 -23.15
C GLU A 539 -0.47 -1.15 -22.88
N GLY A 540 -1.59 -1.82 -22.59
CA GLY A 540 -2.82 -1.16 -22.13
C GLY A 540 -3.71 -0.51 -23.20
N ALA A 541 -3.34 -0.56 -24.49
CA ALA A 541 -4.21 -0.10 -25.58
C ALA A 541 -5.26 -1.14 -25.99
N LYS A 542 -6.53 -0.79 -25.90
CA LYS A 542 -7.70 -1.60 -26.31
C LYS A 542 -8.58 -0.84 -27.31
N TYR A 543 -8.87 0.43 -27.06
CA TYR A 543 -9.74 1.28 -27.89
C TYR A 543 -9.02 2.48 -28.50
N ALA A 544 -7.82 2.80 -28.02
CA ALA A 544 -6.99 3.88 -28.56
C ALA A 544 -6.65 3.67 -30.04
N ASN A 545 -6.43 4.78 -30.74
CA ASN A 545 -6.18 4.81 -32.17
C ASN A 545 -4.86 4.13 -32.52
N ALA A 546 -4.95 2.93 -33.09
CA ALA A 546 -3.80 2.13 -33.52
C ALA A 546 -2.88 2.87 -34.51
N THR A 547 -3.44 3.70 -35.40
CA THR A 547 -2.64 4.50 -36.36
C THR A 547 -1.82 5.58 -35.67
N LEU A 548 -2.38 6.20 -34.63
CA LEU A 548 -1.67 7.20 -33.82
C LEU A 548 -0.53 6.54 -33.03
N ILE A 549 -0.81 5.40 -32.38
CA ILE A 549 0.18 4.60 -31.65
C ILE A 549 1.31 4.15 -32.59
N GLU A 550 0.98 3.69 -33.79
CA GLU A 550 1.97 3.28 -34.79
C GLU A 550 2.82 4.46 -35.27
N THR A 551 2.20 5.63 -35.49
CA THR A 551 2.91 6.85 -35.90
C THR A 551 3.91 7.29 -34.83
N VAL A 552 3.50 7.28 -33.56
CA VAL A 552 4.38 7.61 -32.44
C VAL A 552 5.49 6.57 -32.29
N SER A 553 5.16 5.27 -32.40
CA SER A 553 6.14 4.19 -32.35
C SER A 553 7.20 4.31 -33.45
N LYS A 554 6.79 4.60 -34.70
CA LYS A 554 7.71 4.87 -35.82
C LYS A 554 8.59 6.08 -35.55
N SER A 555 8.06 7.12 -34.91
CA SER A 555 8.81 8.34 -34.57
C SER A 555 9.88 8.14 -33.49
N LEU A 556 9.72 7.11 -32.65
CA LEU A 556 10.65 6.74 -31.58
C LEU A 556 11.74 5.78 -32.09
N ARG A 557 11.40 4.91 -33.06
CA ARG A 557 12.32 3.92 -33.62
C ARG A 557 13.53 4.59 -34.28
N GLY A 558 14.72 4.08 -34.01
CA GLY A 558 15.99 4.58 -34.55
C GLY A 558 16.57 5.80 -33.83
N LYS A 559 15.84 6.42 -32.90
CA LYS A 559 16.39 7.48 -32.01
C LYS A 559 17.14 6.86 -30.84
N SER A 560 18.11 7.58 -30.29
CA SER A 560 18.85 7.10 -29.10
C SER A 560 17.92 7.01 -27.89
N VAL A 561 18.00 5.89 -27.17
CA VAL A 561 17.26 5.61 -25.93
C VAL A 561 17.44 6.71 -24.87
N LEU A 562 18.58 7.41 -24.89
CA LEU A 562 18.96 8.43 -23.91
C LEU A 562 18.52 9.85 -24.28
N THR A 563 18.26 10.12 -25.57
CA THR A 563 17.97 11.47 -26.07
C THR A 563 16.63 11.55 -26.80
N VAL A 564 15.85 10.47 -26.81
CA VAL A 564 14.54 10.45 -27.44
C VAL A 564 13.56 11.31 -26.65
N ASP A 565 12.84 12.17 -27.35
CA ASP A 565 11.83 13.05 -26.75
C ASP A 565 10.55 12.26 -26.43
N THR A 566 10.54 11.62 -25.27
CA THR A 566 9.40 10.86 -24.74
C THR A 566 8.23 11.77 -24.39
N ASN A 567 8.47 13.02 -24.01
CA ASN A 567 7.43 13.97 -23.61
C ASN A 567 6.61 14.43 -24.81
N ALA A 568 7.23 14.70 -25.96
CA ALA A 568 6.51 15.04 -27.18
C ALA A 568 5.66 13.86 -27.67
N ALA A 569 6.20 12.64 -27.60
CA ALA A 569 5.49 11.41 -27.95
C ALA A 569 4.31 11.14 -27.02
N GLN A 570 4.47 11.34 -25.71
CA GLN A 570 3.40 11.23 -24.73
C GLN A 570 2.26 12.22 -25.01
N LYS A 571 2.58 13.51 -25.17
CA LYS A 571 1.58 14.55 -25.46
C LYS A 571 0.80 14.27 -26.75
N LEU A 572 1.46 13.68 -27.75
CA LEU A 572 0.80 13.32 -29.01
C LEU A 572 -0.18 12.15 -28.81
N LEU A 573 0.18 11.14 -28.02
CA LEU A 573 -0.74 10.04 -27.70
C LEU A 573 -1.92 10.50 -26.84
N GLU A 574 -1.69 11.39 -25.87
CA GLU A 574 -2.76 11.97 -25.03
C GLU A 574 -3.75 12.87 -25.80
N THR A 575 -3.52 13.12 -27.10
CA THR A 575 -4.55 13.76 -27.95
C THR A 575 -5.73 12.84 -28.25
N ASP A 576 -5.56 11.52 -28.10
CA ASP A 576 -6.63 10.55 -28.28
C ASP A 576 -7.66 10.67 -27.16
N PRO A 577 -8.97 10.87 -27.47
CA PRO A 577 -10.04 10.91 -26.47
C PRO A 577 -10.12 9.68 -25.56
N TRP A 578 -9.67 8.51 -26.02
CA TRP A 578 -9.69 7.25 -25.25
C TRP A 578 -8.55 7.14 -24.25
N ILE A 579 -7.52 7.96 -24.36
CA ILE A 579 -6.33 7.87 -23.52
C ILE A 579 -6.48 8.80 -22.31
N GLU A 580 -6.34 8.26 -21.10
CA GLU A 580 -6.33 9.03 -19.86
C GLU A 580 -4.94 9.58 -19.57
N SER A 581 -3.93 8.71 -19.67
CA SER A 581 -2.52 9.08 -19.54
C SER A 581 -1.64 8.07 -20.26
N VAL A 582 -0.46 8.51 -20.67
CA VAL A 582 0.55 7.65 -21.29
C VAL A 582 1.86 7.79 -20.58
N ARG A 583 2.63 6.71 -20.50
CA ARG A 583 4.00 6.76 -20.02
C ARG A 583 4.92 6.03 -20.98
N ILE A 584 6.02 6.69 -21.33
CA ILE A 584 7.03 6.10 -22.20
C ILE A 584 8.30 5.94 -21.40
N LYS A 585 8.72 4.69 -21.17
CA LYS A 585 9.98 4.33 -20.53
C LYS A 585 10.95 3.79 -21.57
N THR A 586 12.22 4.11 -21.44
CA THR A 586 13.26 3.59 -22.33
C THR A 586 14.28 2.79 -21.51
N TYR A 587 14.69 1.65 -22.05
CA TYR A 587 15.58 0.70 -21.42
C TYR A 587 16.76 0.42 -22.35
N LEU A 588 17.97 0.48 -21.80
CA LEU A 588 19.17 0.07 -22.52
C LEU A 588 19.14 -1.45 -22.79
N PRO A 589 19.73 -1.92 -23.91
CA PRO A 589 20.41 -1.11 -24.92
C PRO A 589 19.46 -0.47 -25.95
N SER A 590 18.26 -1.01 -26.20
CA SER A 590 17.48 -0.63 -27.40
C SER A 590 15.95 -0.76 -27.27
N ARG A 591 15.38 -0.75 -26.06
CA ARG A 591 13.96 -1.02 -25.82
C ARG A 591 13.23 0.23 -25.36
N ALA A 592 12.00 0.42 -25.81
CA ALA A 592 11.07 1.40 -25.27
C ALA A 592 9.74 0.72 -24.96
N VAL A 593 9.07 1.13 -23.88
CA VAL A 593 7.76 0.62 -23.48
C VAL A 593 6.81 1.81 -23.39
N ILE A 594 5.70 1.74 -24.11
CA ILE A 594 4.60 2.71 -24.10
C ILE A 594 3.47 2.10 -23.28
N GLU A 595 3.32 2.55 -22.04
CA GLU A 595 2.23 2.18 -21.13
C GLU A 595 1.06 3.15 -21.35
N ILE A 596 -0.08 2.66 -21.83
CA ILE A 596 -1.29 3.45 -22.09
C ILE A 596 -2.34 3.11 -21.05
N ASN A 597 -2.82 4.12 -20.32
CA ASN A 597 -4.00 3.99 -19.48
C ASN A 597 -5.21 4.56 -20.22
N GLU A 598 -6.20 3.72 -20.53
CA GLU A 598 -7.40 4.11 -21.26
C GLU A 598 -8.55 4.52 -20.34
N ARG A 599 -9.31 5.51 -20.79
CA ARG A 599 -10.55 5.94 -20.14
C ARG A 599 -11.61 4.85 -20.28
N THR A 600 -12.36 4.64 -19.19
CA THR A 600 -13.44 3.65 -19.17
C THR A 600 -14.76 4.29 -19.61
N PRO A 601 -15.44 3.75 -20.63
CA PRO A 601 -16.78 4.20 -21.02
C PRO A 601 -17.81 3.76 -19.96
N VAL A 602 -18.64 4.70 -19.48
CA VAL A 602 -19.61 4.42 -18.40
C VAL A 602 -21.06 4.67 -18.82
N ALA A 603 -21.29 5.69 -19.64
CA ALA A 603 -22.62 6.13 -20.02
C ALA A 603 -22.61 6.75 -21.42
N TRP A 604 -23.78 7.01 -21.97
CA TRP A 604 -23.90 7.71 -23.25
C TRP A 604 -25.14 8.59 -23.30
N PHE A 605 -25.12 9.62 -24.14
CA PHE A 605 -26.28 10.47 -24.40
C PHE A 605 -26.47 10.75 -25.89
N LEU A 606 -27.68 11.18 -26.28
CA LEU A 606 -28.01 11.50 -27.67
C LEU A 606 -27.82 13.00 -27.93
N GLY A 607 -27.08 13.35 -28.98
CA GLY A 607 -27.01 14.74 -29.44
C GLY A 607 -28.17 15.14 -30.33
N VAL A 608 -28.24 16.44 -30.64
CA VAL A 608 -29.25 17.01 -31.55
C VAL A 608 -29.13 16.46 -32.97
N ASP A 609 -27.93 16.03 -33.37
CA ASP A 609 -27.66 15.33 -34.64
C ASP A 609 -28.11 13.86 -34.65
N ASN A 610 -28.77 13.38 -33.59
CA ASN A 610 -29.22 12.00 -33.43
C ASN A 610 -28.07 10.97 -33.42
N GLN A 611 -26.85 11.39 -33.08
CA GLN A 611 -25.71 10.53 -32.84
C GLN A 611 -25.45 10.34 -31.33
N GLY A 612 -25.05 9.12 -30.96
CA GLY A 612 -24.74 8.77 -29.57
C GLY A 612 -23.33 9.23 -29.19
N ARG A 613 -23.18 9.81 -28.00
CA ARG A 613 -21.89 10.23 -27.43
C ARG A 613 -21.60 9.38 -26.22
N VAL A 614 -20.61 8.52 -26.33
CA VAL A 614 -20.11 7.69 -25.22
C VAL A 614 -19.20 8.56 -24.36
N ILE A 615 -19.43 8.59 -23.06
CA ILE A 615 -18.66 9.39 -22.10
C ILE A 615 -18.08 8.53 -20.98
N ASP A 616 -16.99 9.03 -20.40
CA ASP A 616 -16.41 8.51 -19.17
C ASP A 616 -16.99 9.17 -17.90
N GLN A 617 -16.44 8.81 -16.73
CA GLN A 617 -16.83 9.37 -15.43
C GLN A 617 -16.58 10.88 -15.29
N ASP A 618 -15.68 11.45 -16.08
CA ASP A 618 -15.38 12.89 -16.08
C ASP A 618 -16.28 13.66 -17.04
N GLY A 619 -17.14 12.97 -17.78
CA GLY A 619 -17.98 13.54 -18.82
C GLY A 619 -17.26 13.80 -20.13
N ARG A 620 -16.04 13.28 -20.32
CA ARG A 620 -15.30 13.40 -21.60
C ARG A 620 -15.90 12.46 -22.63
N VAL A 621 -16.18 12.99 -23.82
CA VAL A 621 -16.70 12.22 -24.96
C VAL A 621 -15.59 11.35 -25.54
N LEU A 622 -15.69 10.04 -25.40
CA LEU A 622 -14.73 9.08 -25.92
C LEU A 622 -14.98 8.80 -27.41
N ALA A 623 -16.25 8.66 -27.79
CA ALA A 623 -16.64 8.40 -29.17
C ALA A 623 -18.01 8.99 -29.53
N VAL A 624 -18.16 9.34 -30.80
CA VAL A 624 -19.43 9.70 -31.44
C VAL A 624 -19.83 8.55 -32.36
N VAL A 625 -20.93 7.88 -32.05
CA VAL A 625 -21.37 6.66 -32.73
C VAL A 625 -22.71 6.87 -33.44
N ASN A 626 -22.84 6.25 -34.62
CA ASN A 626 -24.11 6.16 -35.31
C ASN A 626 -24.95 5.06 -34.67
N GLY A 627 -25.98 5.42 -33.91
CA GLY A 627 -26.88 4.48 -33.26
C GLY A 627 -26.88 4.59 -31.73
N ARG A 628 -27.42 3.57 -31.07
CA ARG A 628 -27.65 3.54 -29.62
C ARG A 628 -26.79 2.45 -28.98
N PRO A 629 -25.65 2.79 -28.35
CA PRO A 629 -24.79 1.80 -27.71
C PRO A 629 -25.47 1.27 -26.43
N THR A 630 -26.08 0.08 -26.52
CA THR A 630 -26.88 -0.52 -25.43
C THR A 630 -26.04 -1.10 -24.29
N GLU A 631 -24.73 -1.19 -24.47
CA GLU A 631 -23.76 -1.68 -23.48
C GLU A 631 -23.52 -0.67 -22.33
N TYR A 632 -23.85 0.61 -22.55
CA TYR A 632 -23.71 1.67 -21.55
C TYR A 632 -25.07 2.22 -21.12
N ILE A 633 -25.12 2.78 -19.91
CA ILE A 633 -26.35 3.39 -19.39
C ILE A 633 -26.66 4.64 -20.21
N LEU A 634 -27.90 4.73 -20.70
CA LEU A 634 -28.41 5.92 -21.37
C LEU A 634 -28.61 7.04 -20.35
N ILE A 635 -28.12 8.23 -20.68
CA ILE A 635 -28.47 9.49 -20.04
C ILE A 635 -29.53 10.14 -20.92
N ASP A 636 -30.75 10.18 -20.41
CA ASP A 636 -31.93 10.77 -21.03
C ASP A 636 -31.84 12.30 -21.00
N GLY A 637 -32.16 12.92 -22.13
CA GLY A 637 -31.90 14.33 -22.44
C GLY A 637 -31.14 14.50 -23.76
N THR A 638 -31.55 15.47 -24.58
CA THR A 638 -30.81 15.85 -25.79
C THR A 638 -29.65 16.76 -25.41
N GLY A 639 -28.43 16.24 -25.50
CA GLY A 639 -27.20 16.98 -25.19
C GLY A 639 -26.65 17.77 -26.38
N PRO A 640 -25.68 18.67 -26.16
CA PRO A 640 -25.02 19.39 -27.24
C PRO A 640 -24.25 18.44 -28.17
N ASN A 641 -24.02 18.87 -29.42
CA ASN A 641 -23.28 18.10 -30.41
C ASN A 641 -21.77 18.12 -30.16
N LEU A 642 -21.34 17.56 -29.04
CA LEU A 642 -19.93 17.47 -28.66
C LEU A 642 -19.17 16.51 -29.57
N ILE A 643 -17.94 16.89 -29.92
CA ILE A 643 -16.98 16.03 -30.61
C ILE A 643 -16.25 15.13 -29.61
N ALA A 644 -15.61 14.07 -30.11
CA ALA A 644 -14.74 13.25 -29.27
C ALA A 644 -13.60 14.12 -28.67
N GLY A 645 -13.32 13.93 -27.39
CA GLY A 645 -12.37 14.70 -26.59
C GLY A 645 -12.97 15.93 -25.88
N ALA A 646 -14.18 16.38 -26.25
CA ALA A 646 -14.85 17.46 -25.53
C ALA A 646 -15.43 16.98 -24.19
N ILE A 647 -15.63 17.93 -23.26
CA ILE A 647 -16.17 17.66 -21.92
C ILE A 647 -17.64 18.09 -21.87
N ALA A 648 -18.51 17.20 -21.41
CA ALA A 648 -19.93 17.45 -21.21
C ALA A 648 -20.19 18.34 -19.98
N SER A 649 -21.39 18.93 -19.88
CA SER A 649 -21.71 19.79 -18.74
C SER A 649 -21.74 19.00 -17.43
N GLU A 650 -21.65 19.72 -16.30
CA GLU A 650 -21.64 19.14 -14.95
C GLU A 650 -22.80 18.18 -14.70
N SER A 651 -23.97 18.40 -15.31
CA SER A 651 -25.12 17.48 -15.16
C SER A 651 -24.90 16.12 -15.84
N TYR A 652 -24.26 16.09 -17.01
CA TYR A 652 -23.92 14.83 -17.70
C TYR A 652 -22.76 14.11 -17.00
N LYS A 653 -21.77 14.86 -16.52
CA LYS A 653 -20.70 14.33 -15.67
C LYS A 653 -21.27 13.70 -14.40
N ALA A 654 -22.14 14.40 -13.68
CA ALA A 654 -22.83 13.89 -12.50
C ALA A 654 -23.65 12.63 -12.79
N ALA A 655 -24.37 12.59 -13.91
CA ALA A 655 -25.11 11.40 -14.33
C ALA A 655 -24.17 10.21 -14.64
N ALA A 656 -23.02 10.46 -15.28
CA ALA A 656 -22.00 9.44 -15.55
C ALA A 656 -21.35 8.91 -14.24
N GLN A 657 -21.03 9.79 -13.30
CA GLN A 657 -20.50 9.43 -11.99
C GLN A 657 -21.48 8.60 -11.18
N LEU A 658 -22.76 8.97 -11.18
CA LEU A 658 -23.82 8.16 -10.57
C LEU A 658 -23.92 6.79 -11.24
N ALA A 659 -23.95 6.73 -12.56
CA ALA A 659 -24.02 5.48 -13.33
C ALA A 659 -22.84 4.53 -13.01
N MET A 660 -21.63 5.07 -12.83
CA MET A 660 -20.45 4.30 -12.41
C MET A 660 -20.48 3.89 -10.94
N SER A 661 -21.08 4.71 -10.08
CA SER A 661 -21.16 4.49 -8.63
C SER A 661 -22.31 3.56 -8.21
N LEU A 662 -23.16 3.12 -9.15
CA LEU A 662 -24.25 2.20 -8.88
C LEU A 662 -23.71 0.84 -8.39
N PRO A 663 -24.15 0.34 -7.23
CA PRO A 663 -23.86 -1.02 -6.81
C PRO A 663 -24.38 -2.05 -7.81
N ASP A 664 -23.69 -3.19 -7.92
CA ASP A 664 -24.06 -4.28 -8.83
C ASP A 664 -25.47 -4.83 -8.60
N GLU A 665 -26.03 -4.68 -7.39
CA GLU A 665 -27.40 -5.12 -7.10
C GLU A 665 -28.46 -4.14 -7.61
N ILE A 666 -28.12 -2.84 -7.73
CA ILE A 666 -29.06 -1.79 -8.15
C ILE A 666 -28.94 -1.53 -9.65
N ARG A 667 -27.76 -1.71 -10.23
CA ARG A 667 -27.53 -1.49 -11.66
C ARG A 667 -28.54 -2.20 -12.58
N PRO A 668 -28.95 -3.47 -12.34
CA PRO A 668 -29.92 -4.16 -13.20
C PRO A 668 -31.35 -3.59 -13.10
N VAL A 669 -31.69 -2.87 -12.03
CA VAL A 669 -33.02 -2.28 -11.85
C VAL A 669 -33.10 -0.83 -12.34
N VAL A 670 -31.99 -0.26 -12.80
CA VAL A 670 -31.93 1.09 -13.38
C VAL A 670 -32.15 1.02 -14.89
N LYS A 671 -33.12 1.79 -15.39
CA LYS A 671 -33.45 1.89 -16.82
C LYS A 671 -32.55 2.91 -17.51
N ASN A 672 -32.47 4.11 -16.97
CA ASN A 672 -31.67 5.22 -17.49
C ASN A 672 -31.35 6.24 -16.40
N MET A 673 -30.33 7.05 -16.64
CA MET A 673 -30.12 8.32 -15.95
C MET A 673 -30.86 9.41 -16.72
N GLY A 674 -31.12 10.57 -16.11
CA GLY A 674 -31.77 11.68 -16.79
C GLY A 674 -31.23 13.03 -16.35
N VAL A 675 -31.07 13.94 -17.30
CA VAL A 675 -30.68 15.35 -17.06
C VAL A 675 -31.88 16.25 -17.40
N ASN A 676 -32.59 16.70 -16.38
CA ASN A 676 -33.85 17.45 -16.53
C ASN A 676 -33.66 18.93 -16.21
N GLY A 677 -33.16 19.71 -17.17
CA GLY A 677 -32.87 21.14 -16.98
C GLY A 677 -31.48 21.41 -16.40
N PRO A 678 -31.13 22.69 -16.16
CA PRO A 678 -29.80 23.05 -15.67
C PRO A 678 -29.59 22.46 -14.27
N ASN A 679 -28.60 21.58 -14.13
CA ASN A 679 -28.18 20.99 -12.87
C ASN A 679 -29.20 20.08 -12.18
N GLN A 680 -30.13 19.43 -12.87
CA GLN A 680 -30.93 18.38 -12.20
C GLN A 680 -30.61 17.01 -12.75
N VAL A 681 -30.21 16.12 -11.85
CA VAL A 681 -29.97 14.72 -12.17
C VAL A 681 -31.09 13.85 -11.61
N THR A 682 -31.53 12.91 -12.43
CA THR A 682 -32.57 11.94 -12.12
C THR A 682 -32.12 10.55 -12.52
N MET A 683 -32.76 9.53 -11.98
CA MET A 683 -32.57 8.13 -12.35
C MET A 683 -33.94 7.48 -12.46
N THR A 684 -34.20 6.80 -13.56
CA THR A 684 -35.45 6.07 -13.76
C THR A 684 -35.19 4.59 -13.56
N LEU A 685 -36.01 3.94 -12.73
CA LEU A 685 -35.96 2.50 -12.50
C LEU A 685 -36.75 1.77 -13.59
N LEU A 686 -36.49 0.46 -13.76
CA LEU A 686 -37.24 -0.38 -14.71
C LEU A 686 -38.74 -0.42 -14.41
N THR A 687 -39.14 -0.23 -13.16
CA THR A 687 -40.55 -0.12 -12.73
C THR A 687 -41.24 1.16 -13.21
N GLY A 688 -40.47 2.14 -13.71
CA GLY A 688 -40.98 3.47 -14.07
C GLY A 688 -40.88 4.49 -12.92
N ALA A 689 -40.49 4.07 -11.71
CA ALA A 689 -40.25 4.97 -10.60
C ALA A 689 -39.11 5.94 -10.90
N VAL A 690 -39.31 7.22 -10.61
CA VAL A 690 -38.31 8.27 -10.83
C VAL A 690 -37.66 8.64 -9.50
N VAL A 691 -36.33 8.57 -9.49
CA VAL A 691 -35.48 9.04 -8.39
C VAL A 691 -34.94 10.43 -8.74
N LYS A 692 -35.23 11.43 -7.92
CA LYS A 692 -34.79 12.82 -8.10
C LYS A 692 -33.60 13.11 -7.19
N PHE A 693 -32.42 13.33 -7.78
CA PHE A 693 -31.23 13.76 -7.05
C PHE A 693 -31.12 15.28 -6.92
N GLY A 694 -31.80 16.02 -7.79
CA GLY A 694 -31.72 17.49 -7.83
C GLY A 694 -30.33 17.96 -8.26
N GLU A 695 -29.82 19.01 -7.62
CA GLU A 695 -28.48 19.54 -7.89
C GLU A 695 -27.37 18.50 -7.67
N PRO A 696 -26.31 18.51 -8.50
CA PRO A 696 -25.20 17.55 -8.43
C PRO A 696 -24.26 17.81 -7.25
N VAL A 697 -24.83 18.17 -6.09
CA VAL A 697 -24.16 18.34 -4.82
C VAL A 697 -24.41 17.10 -3.98
N ASP A 698 -23.34 16.56 -3.40
CA ASP A 698 -23.36 15.42 -2.48
C ASP A 698 -24.05 14.17 -3.04
N LEU A 699 -23.76 13.87 -4.31
CA LEU A 699 -24.36 12.75 -5.05
C LEU A 699 -24.10 11.39 -4.39
N ARG A 700 -22.95 11.23 -3.73
CA ARG A 700 -22.58 9.99 -3.04
C ARG A 700 -23.54 9.70 -1.89
N ASN A 701 -23.78 10.67 -1.00
CA ASN A 701 -24.71 10.47 0.13
C ASN A 701 -26.15 10.31 -0.35
N LYS A 702 -26.56 11.09 -1.37
CA LYS A 702 -27.87 10.93 -2.00
C LYS A 702 -28.07 9.53 -2.57
N LEU A 703 -27.05 8.97 -3.24
CA LEU A 703 -27.09 7.62 -3.77
C LEU A 703 -27.18 6.57 -2.65
N VAL A 704 -26.41 6.74 -1.57
CA VAL A 704 -26.50 5.86 -0.39
C VAL A 704 -27.93 5.83 0.17
N ASN A 705 -28.58 6.99 0.31
CA ASN A 705 -29.97 7.08 0.78
C ASN A 705 -30.93 6.32 -0.15
N VAL A 706 -30.77 6.46 -1.47
CA VAL A 706 -31.57 5.73 -2.46
C VAL A 706 -31.35 4.23 -2.34
N VAL A 707 -30.09 3.76 -2.25
CA VAL A 707 -29.76 2.33 -2.10
C VAL A 707 -30.36 1.76 -0.83
N VAL A 708 -30.30 2.49 0.29
CA VAL A 708 -30.91 2.06 1.56
C VAL A 708 -32.43 1.90 1.42
N ILE A 709 -33.11 2.80 0.71
CA ILE A 709 -34.56 2.73 0.49
C ILE A 709 -34.92 1.54 -0.40
N LEU A 710 -34.22 1.38 -1.53
CA LEU A 710 -34.45 0.27 -2.47
C LEU A 710 -34.14 -1.10 -1.86
N ARG A 711 -33.29 -1.16 -0.83
CA ARG A 711 -33.04 -2.40 -0.06
C ARG A 711 -34.10 -2.70 1.00
N ARG A 712 -34.82 -1.69 1.48
CA ARG A 712 -35.81 -1.81 2.58
C ARG A 712 -37.25 -1.96 2.10
N GLN A 713 -37.55 -1.51 0.89
CA GLN A 713 -38.91 -1.50 0.33
C GLN A 713 -38.96 -2.24 -1.00
N ASP A 714 -40.10 -2.86 -1.30
CA ASP A 714 -40.34 -3.49 -2.60
C ASP A 714 -40.38 -2.40 -3.68
N ILE A 715 -39.49 -2.52 -4.67
CA ILE A 715 -39.34 -1.58 -5.79
C ILE A 715 -40.64 -1.40 -6.60
N ASN A 716 -41.53 -2.39 -6.56
CA ASN A 716 -42.83 -2.33 -7.24
C ASN A 716 -43.87 -1.49 -6.49
N GLN A 717 -43.61 -1.13 -5.23
CA GLN A 717 -44.49 -0.31 -4.39
C GLN A 717 -44.00 1.14 -4.26
N ILE A 718 -43.02 1.54 -5.07
CA ILE A 718 -42.44 2.88 -5.08
C ILE A 718 -42.89 3.60 -6.35
N ALA A 719 -43.60 4.72 -6.20
CA ALA A 719 -43.95 5.59 -7.31
C ALA A 719 -42.83 6.61 -7.62
N GLY A 720 -42.06 7.00 -6.61
CA GLY A 720 -40.90 7.89 -6.78
C GLY A 720 -40.10 8.08 -5.50
N ILE A 721 -38.85 8.50 -5.64
CA ILE A 721 -37.96 8.83 -4.52
C ILE A 721 -37.39 10.22 -4.78
N ASP A 722 -37.50 11.14 -3.82
CA ASP A 722 -36.87 12.45 -3.89
C ASP A 722 -35.79 12.57 -2.82
N VAL A 723 -34.53 12.76 -3.24
CA VAL A 723 -33.37 12.99 -2.37
C VAL A 723 -32.73 14.35 -2.61
N SER A 724 -33.42 15.25 -3.33
CA SER A 724 -32.88 16.55 -3.72
C SER A 724 -32.52 17.45 -2.53
N SER A 725 -33.30 17.38 -1.45
CA SER A 725 -33.13 18.17 -0.21
C SER A 725 -32.24 17.51 0.85
N GLY A 726 -31.63 16.36 0.56
CA GLY A 726 -30.80 15.59 1.49
C GLY A 726 -31.59 14.61 2.38
N THR A 727 -32.84 14.92 2.72
CA THR A 727 -33.75 13.99 3.40
C THR A 727 -34.60 13.24 2.37
N PRO A 728 -34.55 11.89 2.34
CA PRO A 728 -35.31 11.15 1.34
C PRO A 728 -36.82 11.19 1.59
N VAL A 729 -37.59 11.50 0.57
CA VAL A 729 -39.05 11.42 0.54
C VAL A 729 -39.45 10.32 -0.44
N VAL A 730 -40.14 9.29 0.04
CA VAL A 730 -40.66 8.20 -0.81
C VAL A 730 -42.13 8.42 -1.07
N SER A 731 -42.52 8.38 -2.34
CA SER A 731 -43.92 8.38 -2.76
C SER A 731 -44.35 6.95 -3.05
N SER A 732 -45.43 6.51 -2.43
CA SER A 732 -46.12 5.26 -2.77
C SER A 732 -47.18 5.52 -3.85
N PRO A 733 -47.50 4.51 -4.69
CA PRO A 733 -48.49 4.61 -5.76
C PRO A 733 -49.91 4.90 -5.27
#